data_AF-A0A7S9GGB1-F1
#
_entry.id   AF-A0A7S9GGB1-F1
#
_cell.length_a   1.000
_cell.length_b   1.000
_cell.length_c   1.000
_cell.angle_alpha   90.00
_cell.angle_beta   90.00
_cell.angle_gamma   90.00
#
_symmetry.space_group_name_H-M   'P 1'
#
loop_
_entity.id
_entity.type
_entity.pdbx_description
1 polymer ?
#
loop_
_entity_poly.entity_id
_entity_poly.type
_entity_poly.pdbx_seq_one_letter_code
_entity_poly.pdbx_strand_id
1 'polypeptide(L)'
;MERRTPDPAGVQAQRLLRWLLLAYVLFVIYGSLVPLHYTPLDGAALEQAFARALAVGAPSRTDWATNLLLFVPLTPLALAAWPARRGAALAPRVLVIVLAGLVLSCAVEVAQLFFPPRTASASDVLAQTLGGLIGLALARWRGPQARQWLLGFFHAQAGRQDRQRRLLQAYLAILLSFSLLPLDLTLSPVELYHKWREGRVILWPFVGSKSGWDLLYEVFTDVLVWVPVGLLLVRQGRRSLGRVLAWGVGLALALELLQLPVYSRVSDINDVLSSVVGLSLGWALRPLLGWPAARWQALLARHGGRLWWGWLLLTLALFWFPFELRVPSGAELWAALSQPLLFNYYQGSEFNAVNELLRKLALFLPGGLIAGARLRPGGGLGRPLGALVLVALLVEGGQLWLVDKVADLSDVLIESAGGLAGLLIARWLRAAPAAAATTVAPVAPAVAAPAPRTSAAPSGPAWRPHLLAWLGLALLLDLGLRLPMVPYNLRELLLPGWGSTLSALGLAGAAYLCANGPFLLLRPRWRAALLLFPLGLVAQALAVFLLLRISVPLESLHDILGAPVLDWPPVLELLGRYLLLHLALVNQVLGALLLLRLLLQRAGALADLLYWIGASALLAWPLYQLIVVQAATDNLVELMAWNASFAAAAVLAAALCLICLAAGALLMAAWRRSLGFGLLALLAAGGGAALSWLGTEAMIVKYGRVFSALQFLLSADRQHYAPARELALRGALALAVLVLGLALLQALSWRQALRAGK
;
A
#
# COMPACT_ATOMS: atom_id res chain seq x y z
N MET A 1 -35.20 48.02 0.31
CA MET A 1 -35.17 46.54 0.40
C MET A 1 -34.62 45.98 -0.91
N GLU A 2 -33.30 45.83 -1.03
CA GLU A 2 -32.70 45.17 -2.19
C GLU A 2 -33.01 43.67 -2.15
N ARG A 3 -33.78 43.18 -3.12
CA ARG A 3 -33.94 41.75 -3.37
C ARG A 3 -32.60 41.20 -3.85
N ARG A 4 -31.77 40.71 -2.93
CA ARG A 4 -30.61 39.88 -3.29
C ARG A 4 -31.12 38.69 -4.10
N THR A 5 -30.76 38.63 -5.37
CA THR A 5 -30.98 37.47 -6.21
C THR A 5 -30.39 36.23 -5.53
N PRO A 6 -31.12 35.10 -5.48
CA PRO A 6 -30.62 33.90 -4.81
C PRO A 6 -29.35 33.41 -5.51
N ASP A 7 -28.31 33.11 -4.72
CA ASP A 7 -27.06 32.54 -5.21
C ASP A 7 -27.36 31.27 -6.03
N PRO A 8 -27.07 31.24 -7.35
CA PRO A 8 -27.40 30.11 -8.21
C PRO A 8 -26.73 28.80 -7.75
N ALA A 9 -25.59 28.87 -7.05
CA ALA A 9 -24.95 27.70 -6.46
C ALA A 9 -25.79 27.11 -5.30
N GLY A 10 -26.38 27.98 -4.48
CA GLY A 10 -27.28 27.58 -3.40
C GLY A 10 -28.55 26.89 -3.92
N VAL A 11 -29.11 27.36 -5.03
CA VAL A 11 -30.30 26.76 -5.66
C VAL A 11 -30.00 25.37 -6.22
N GLN A 12 -28.89 25.22 -6.96
CA GLN A 12 -28.47 23.92 -7.52
C GLN A 12 -28.21 22.89 -6.42
N ALA A 13 -27.52 23.30 -5.36
CA ALA A 13 -27.22 22.40 -4.27
C ALA A 13 -28.46 22.00 -3.47
N GLN A 14 -29.44 22.90 -3.31
CA GLN A 14 -30.71 22.56 -2.70
C GLN A 14 -31.50 21.56 -3.55
N ARG A 15 -31.48 21.72 -4.88
CA ARG A 15 -32.08 20.76 -5.81
C ARG A 15 -31.43 19.38 -5.69
N LEU A 16 -30.10 19.33 -5.58
CA LEU A 16 -29.39 18.08 -5.35
C LEU A 16 -29.79 17.41 -4.03
N LEU A 17 -29.82 18.15 -2.91
CA LEU A 17 -30.22 17.60 -1.61
C LEU A 17 -31.63 16.98 -1.65
N ARG A 18 -32.56 17.59 -2.41
CA ARG A 18 -33.90 17.03 -2.63
C ARG A 18 -33.87 15.76 -3.47
N TRP A 19 -33.07 15.72 -4.53
CA TRP A 19 -32.89 14.50 -5.34
C TRP A 19 -32.22 13.38 -4.54
N LEU A 20 -31.22 13.71 -3.71
CA LEU A 20 -30.58 12.75 -2.82
C LEU A 20 -31.56 12.22 -1.77
N LEU A 21 -32.40 13.09 -1.19
CA LEU A 21 -33.45 12.66 -0.28
C LEU A 21 -34.43 11.71 -0.98
N LEU A 22 -34.92 12.08 -2.17
CA LEU A 22 -35.84 11.24 -2.94
C LEU A 22 -35.20 9.88 -3.28
N ALA A 23 -33.97 9.90 -3.80
CA ALA A 23 -33.23 8.67 -4.10
C ALA A 23 -33.02 7.81 -2.85
N TYR A 24 -32.73 8.41 -1.70
CA TYR A 24 -32.55 7.70 -0.44
C TYR A 24 -33.87 7.11 0.09
N VAL A 25 -34.98 7.84 -0.01
CA VAL A 25 -36.32 7.31 0.34
C VAL A 25 -36.69 6.14 -0.58
N LEU A 26 -36.44 6.26 -1.89
CA LEU A 26 -36.65 5.15 -2.83
C LEU A 26 -35.74 3.96 -2.51
N PHE A 27 -34.49 4.20 -2.10
CA PHE A 27 -33.56 3.17 -1.66
C PHE A 27 -34.08 2.44 -0.41
N VAL A 28 -34.59 3.17 0.59
CA VAL A 28 -35.22 2.59 1.80
C VAL A 28 -36.39 1.69 1.41
N ILE A 29 -37.32 2.20 0.60
CA ILE A 29 -38.49 1.44 0.15
C ILE A 29 -38.06 0.19 -0.63
N TYR A 30 -37.18 0.36 -1.61
CA TYR A 30 -36.70 -0.73 -2.45
C TYR A 30 -35.96 -1.79 -1.63
N GLY A 31 -34.99 -1.39 -0.82
CA GLY A 31 -34.17 -2.31 -0.01
C GLY A 31 -34.99 -3.13 0.98
N SER A 32 -36.08 -2.57 1.51
CA SER A 32 -37.00 -3.27 2.38
C SER A 32 -37.95 -4.24 1.65
N LEU A 33 -38.15 -4.08 0.34
CA LEU A 33 -39.10 -4.90 -0.45
C LEU A 33 -38.46 -5.95 -1.37
N VAL A 34 -37.19 -5.78 -1.77
CA VAL A 34 -36.43 -6.83 -2.50
C VAL A 34 -36.54 -8.13 -1.71
N PRO A 35 -36.82 -9.32 -2.29
CA PRO A 35 -36.69 -9.69 -3.71
C PRO A 35 -37.87 -9.32 -4.62
N LEU A 36 -38.85 -8.54 -4.15
CA LEU A 36 -40.04 -8.13 -4.92
C LEU A 36 -40.96 -9.29 -5.35
N HIS A 37 -40.99 -10.39 -4.59
CA HIS A 37 -41.94 -11.48 -4.78
C HIS A 37 -43.29 -11.15 -4.14
N TYR A 38 -44.15 -10.44 -4.88
CA TYR A 38 -45.50 -10.12 -4.41
C TYR A 38 -46.36 -11.39 -4.29
N THR A 39 -46.91 -11.62 -3.10
CA THR A 39 -47.88 -12.68 -2.82
C THR A 39 -49.12 -12.04 -2.20
N PRO A 40 -50.31 -12.16 -2.84
CA PRO A 40 -51.54 -11.67 -2.26
C PRO A 40 -51.91 -12.50 -1.03
N LEU A 41 -52.32 -11.83 0.05
CA LEU A 41 -52.82 -12.47 1.27
C LEU A 41 -54.34 -12.40 1.32
N ASP A 42 -54.98 -13.47 1.78
CA ASP A 42 -56.40 -13.46 2.14
C ASP A 42 -56.62 -12.81 3.53
N GLY A 43 -57.89 -12.57 3.91
CA GLY A 43 -58.22 -11.85 5.14
C GLY A 43 -57.66 -12.53 6.40
N ALA A 44 -57.75 -13.85 6.50
CA ALA A 44 -57.27 -14.60 7.65
C ALA A 44 -55.74 -14.63 7.74
N ALA A 45 -55.04 -14.81 6.61
CA ALA A 45 -53.58 -14.77 6.58
C ALA A 45 -53.04 -13.36 6.87
N LEU A 46 -53.75 -12.31 6.41
CA LEU A 46 -53.39 -10.93 6.71
C LEU A 46 -53.53 -10.61 8.20
N GLU A 47 -54.61 -11.03 8.85
CA GLU A 47 -54.79 -10.87 10.30
C GLU A 47 -53.68 -11.58 11.08
N GLN A 48 -53.34 -12.81 10.72
CA GLN A 48 -52.25 -13.55 11.35
C GLN A 48 -50.87 -12.94 11.10
N ALA A 49 -50.61 -12.41 9.91
CA ALA A 49 -49.36 -11.74 9.58
C ALA A 49 -49.22 -10.42 10.36
N PHE A 50 -50.31 -9.66 10.47
CA PHE A 50 -50.35 -8.42 11.24
C PHE A 50 -50.17 -8.66 12.75
N ALA A 51 -50.85 -9.68 13.30
CA ALA A 51 -50.67 -10.08 14.70
C ALA A 51 -49.22 -10.50 15.00
N ARG A 52 -48.57 -11.23 14.09
CA ARG A 52 -47.15 -11.59 14.21
C ARG A 52 -46.23 -10.38 14.12
N ALA A 53 -46.49 -9.43 13.22
CA ALA A 53 -45.71 -8.21 13.10
C ALA A 53 -45.72 -7.34 14.36
N LEU A 54 -46.84 -7.37 15.11
CA LEU A 54 -46.98 -6.67 16.39
C LEU A 54 -46.35 -7.41 17.59
N ALA A 55 -46.06 -8.70 17.45
CA ALA A 55 -45.45 -9.46 18.54
C ALA A 55 -43.99 -9.03 18.76
N VAL A 56 -43.67 -8.54 19.95
CA VAL A 56 -42.31 -8.10 20.31
C VAL A 56 -41.46 -9.32 20.67
N GLY A 57 -40.78 -9.90 19.68
CA GLY A 57 -39.76 -10.94 19.89
C GLY A 57 -38.40 -10.36 20.28
N ALA A 58 -37.49 -11.21 20.78
CA ALA A 58 -36.10 -10.81 21.04
C ALA A 58 -35.40 -10.55 19.69
N PRO A 59 -35.02 -9.31 19.37
CA PRO A 59 -34.49 -8.98 18.05
C PRO A 59 -33.08 -9.55 17.86
N SER A 60 -32.79 -10.00 16.63
CA SER A 60 -31.42 -10.18 16.17
C SER A 60 -30.68 -8.84 16.29
N ARG A 61 -29.51 -8.82 16.94
CA ARG A 61 -28.72 -7.60 17.14
C ARG A 61 -28.35 -6.93 15.81
N THR A 62 -28.09 -7.73 14.79
CA THR A 62 -27.68 -7.31 13.45
C THR A 62 -28.83 -6.68 12.68
N ASP A 63 -30.03 -7.26 12.74
CA ASP A 63 -31.22 -6.75 12.06
C ASP A 63 -31.63 -5.40 12.67
N TRP A 64 -31.62 -5.32 14.01
CA TRP A 64 -31.93 -4.10 14.73
C TRP A 64 -30.92 -2.97 14.41
N ALA A 65 -29.62 -3.29 14.34
CA ALA A 65 -28.58 -2.33 13.98
C ALA A 65 -28.74 -1.83 12.52
N THR A 66 -29.06 -2.73 11.58
CA THR A 66 -29.25 -2.39 10.16
C THR A 66 -30.45 -1.45 9.97
N ASN A 67 -31.58 -1.77 10.60
CA ASN A 67 -32.79 -0.95 10.56
C ASN A 67 -32.59 0.41 11.24
N LEU A 68 -31.82 0.47 12.33
CA LEU A 68 -31.43 1.73 12.96
C LEU A 68 -30.56 2.58 12.02
N LEU A 69 -29.51 1.99 11.44
CA LEU A 69 -28.57 2.69 10.55
C LEU A 69 -29.25 3.20 9.27
N LEU A 70 -30.29 2.52 8.80
CA LEU A 70 -31.02 2.89 7.59
C LEU A 70 -31.62 4.31 7.69
N PHE A 71 -32.10 4.72 8.87
CA PHE A 71 -32.75 6.02 9.09
C PHE A 71 -31.80 7.11 9.60
N VAL A 72 -30.63 6.74 10.15
CA VAL A 72 -29.61 7.70 10.61
C VAL A 72 -29.22 8.75 9.56
N PRO A 73 -28.98 8.41 8.27
CA PRO A 73 -28.68 9.42 7.25
C PRO A 73 -29.94 10.06 6.63
N LEU A 74 -31.11 9.40 6.68
CA LEU A 74 -32.35 9.88 6.08
C LEU A 74 -32.82 11.21 6.69
N THR A 75 -32.92 11.27 8.02
CA THR A 75 -33.47 12.45 8.71
C THR A 75 -32.55 13.69 8.66
N PRO A 76 -31.19 13.60 8.73
CA PRO A 76 -30.30 14.70 8.37
C PRO A 76 -30.50 15.19 6.94
N LEU A 77 -30.65 14.27 5.96
CA LEU A 77 -30.87 14.63 4.57
C LEU A 77 -32.20 15.39 4.42
N ALA A 78 -33.27 14.91 5.05
CA ALA A 78 -34.57 15.57 5.06
C ALA A 78 -34.49 16.98 5.66
N LEU A 79 -33.78 17.13 6.79
CA LEU A 79 -33.56 18.42 7.43
C LEU A 79 -32.75 19.38 6.55
N ALA A 80 -31.74 18.88 5.83
CA ALA A 80 -30.92 19.66 4.90
C ALA A 80 -31.66 20.04 3.61
N ALA A 81 -32.52 19.16 3.11
CA ALA A 81 -33.34 19.35 1.90
C ALA A 81 -34.49 20.37 2.10
N TRP A 82 -34.87 20.63 3.36
CA TRP A 82 -35.86 21.63 3.75
C TRP A 82 -35.20 22.78 4.52
N PRO A 83 -34.65 23.82 3.89
CA PRO A 83 -33.94 24.88 4.60
C PRO A 83 -34.91 25.77 5.41
N ALA A 84 -34.49 26.20 6.60
CA ALA A 84 -35.29 27.11 7.44
C ALA A 84 -35.46 28.49 6.78
N ARG A 85 -36.65 29.09 6.91
CA ARG A 85 -36.82 30.55 6.72
C ARG A 85 -36.13 31.28 7.88
N ARG A 86 -35.62 32.50 7.65
CA ARG A 86 -35.01 33.32 8.72
C ARG A 86 -36.01 33.47 9.88
N GLY A 87 -35.58 33.16 11.10
CA GLY A 87 -36.41 33.24 12.32
C GLY A 87 -37.32 32.03 12.61
N ALA A 88 -37.36 31.01 11.75
CA ALA A 88 -38.21 29.83 11.99
C ALA A 88 -37.63 28.92 13.08
N ALA A 89 -38.49 28.50 14.02
CA ALA A 89 -38.14 27.53 15.06
C ALA A 89 -37.77 26.16 14.46
N LEU A 90 -36.76 25.50 15.04
CA LEU A 90 -36.27 24.19 14.59
C LEU A 90 -37.23 23.05 14.98
N ALA A 91 -37.86 23.15 16.15
CA ALA A 91 -38.73 22.12 16.73
C ALA A 91 -39.85 21.61 15.81
N PRO A 92 -40.68 22.47 15.16
CA PRO A 92 -41.76 21.96 14.31
C PRO A 92 -41.25 21.20 13.08
N ARG A 93 -40.09 21.59 12.54
CA ARG A 93 -39.48 20.87 11.40
C ARG A 93 -38.97 19.49 11.81
N VAL A 94 -38.32 19.42 12.96
CA VAL A 94 -37.87 18.15 13.57
C VAL A 94 -39.07 17.23 13.78
N LEU A 95 -40.17 17.74 14.35
CA LEU A 95 -41.40 16.98 14.56
C LEU A 95 -41.97 16.42 13.25
N VAL A 96 -42.10 17.25 12.21
CA VAL A 96 -42.61 16.79 10.91
C VAL A 96 -41.71 15.72 10.29
N ILE A 97 -40.38 15.86 10.39
CA ILE A 97 -39.44 14.85 9.86
C ILE A 97 -39.56 13.53 10.62
N VAL A 98 -39.68 13.56 11.95
CA VAL A 98 -39.86 12.35 12.77
C VAL A 98 -41.18 11.67 12.42
N LEU A 99 -42.29 12.41 12.33
CA LEU A 99 -43.59 11.86 11.96
C LEU A 99 -43.58 11.29 10.53
N ALA A 100 -42.97 11.99 9.56
CA ALA A 100 -42.85 11.48 8.20
C ALA A 100 -41.98 10.21 8.13
N GLY A 101 -40.91 10.14 8.92
CA GLY A 101 -40.09 8.94 9.07
C GLY A 101 -40.88 7.77 9.66
N LEU A 102 -41.64 8.01 10.73
CA LEU A 102 -42.50 6.99 11.34
C LEU A 102 -43.55 6.47 10.35
N VAL A 103 -44.21 7.36 9.60
CA VAL A 103 -45.18 6.98 8.56
C VAL A 103 -44.51 6.15 7.46
N LEU A 104 -43.33 6.55 6.99
CA LEU A 104 -42.57 5.79 5.99
C LEU A 104 -42.22 4.40 6.51
N SER A 105 -41.73 4.31 7.74
CA SER A 105 -41.37 3.05 8.41
C SER A 105 -42.58 2.12 8.50
N CYS A 106 -43.70 2.57 9.08
CA CYS A 106 -44.92 1.77 9.16
C CYS A 106 -45.46 1.36 7.78
N ALA A 107 -45.41 2.25 6.78
CA ALA A 107 -45.89 1.93 5.44
C ALA A 107 -45.05 0.84 4.76
N VAL A 108 -43.73 0.87 4.97
CA VAL A 108 -42.81 -0.14 4.44
C VAL A 108 -43.02 -1.50 5.13
N GLU A 109 -43.15 -1.52 6.45
CA GLU A 109 -43.43 -2.75 7.21
C GLU A 109 -44.79 -3.38 6.81
N VAL A 110 -45.83 -2.55 6.65
CA VAL A 110 -47.13 -3.03 6.15
C VAL A 110 -47.02 -3.57 4.72
N ALA A 111 -46.21 -2.92 3.86
CA ALA A 111 -45.98 -3.42 2.52
C ALA A 111 -45.26 -4.78 2.53
N GLN A 112 -44.27 -4.99 3.41
CA GLN A 112 -43.52 -6.23 3.53
C GLN A 112 -44.38 -7.47 3.81
N LEU A 113 -45.58 -7.30 4.41
CA LEU A 113 -46.54 -8.39 4.59
C LEU A 113 -46.85 -9.12 3.28
N PHE A 114 -46.81 -8.42 2.15
CA PHE A 114 -47.09 -8.97 0.82
C PHE A 114 -45.85 -9.46 0.06
N PHE A 115 -44.66 -9.40 0.65
CA PHE A 115 -43.39 -9.72 -0.04
C PHE A 115 -42.57 -10.78 0.73
N PRO A 116 -43.00 -12.06 0.80
CA PRO A 116 -42.18 -13.13 1.37
C PRO A 116 -40.81 -13.24 0.66
N PRO A 117 -39.72 -13.59 1.36
CA PRO A 117 -39.62 -14.02 2.76
C PRO A 117 -39.52 -12.87 3.79
N ARG A 118 -39.85 -11.62 3.43
CA ARG A 118 -39.77 -10.50 4.37
C ARG A 118 -40.75 -10.67 5.54
N THR A 119 -40.27 -10.30 6.72
CA THR A 119 -41.04 -10.35 7.96
C THR A 119 -41.19 -8.95 8.50
N ALA A 120 -42.41 -8.45 8.56
CA ALA A 120 -42.70 -7.18 9.19
C ALA A 120 -42.52 -7.28 10.71
N SER A 121 -42.00 -6.22 11.34
CA SER A 121 -41.69 -6.19 12.77
C SER A 121 -41.87 -4.81 13.37
N ALA A 122 -42.65 -4.71 14.45
CA ALA A 122 -42.74 -3.48 15.26
C ALA A 122 -41.37 -3.06 15.83
N SER A 123 -40.46 -4.01 16.03
CA SER A 123 -39.10 -3.70 16.51
C SER A 123 -38.28 -2.94 15.47
N ASP A 124 -38.54 -3.15 14.19
CA ASP A 124 -37.86 -2.45 13.10
C ASP A 124 -38.35 -1.01 12.98
N VAL A 125 -39.65 -0.77 13.21
CA VAL A 125 -40.20 0.59 13.33
C VAL A 125 -39.55 1.36 14.46
N LEU A 126 -39.38 0.72 15.62
CA LEU A 126 -38.68 1.31 16.77
C LEU A 126 -37.21 1.62 16.44
N ALA A 127 -36.50 0.67 15.82
CA ALA A 127 -35.10 0.85 15.41
C ALA A 127 -34.95 2.02 14.43
N GLN A 128 -35.76 2.05 13.36
CA GLN A 128 -35.76 3.11 12.34
C GLN A 128 -36.12 4.47 12.95
N THR A 129 -37.11 4.53 13.85
CA THR A 129 -37.48 5.77 14.54
C THR A 129 -36.34 6.29 15.43
N LEU A 130 -35.71 5.41 16.21
CA LEU A 130 -34.56 5.75 17.04
C LEU A 130 -33.36 6.21 16.19
N GLY A 131 -33.09 5.50 15.09
CA GLY A 131 -32.11 5.88 14.09
C GLY A 131 -32.36 7.28 13.52
N GLY A 132 -33.63 7.58 13.21
CA GLY A 132 -34.05 8.91 12.77
C GLY A 132 -33.81 10.01 13.81
N LEU A 133 -34.03 9.73 15.10
CA LEU A 133 -33.73 10.66 16.20
C LEU A 133 -32.22 10.89 16.36
N ILE A 134 -31.42 9.82 16.31
CA ILE A 134 -29.95 9.88 16.32
C ILE A 134 -29.45 10.72 15.14
N GLY A 135 -29.98 10.48 13.93
CA GLY A 135 -29.70 11.27 12.75
C GLY A 135 -29.93 12.76 12.97
N LEU A 136 -31.07 13.14 13.55
CA LEU A 136 -31.38 14.55 13.84
C LEU A 136 -30.44 15.15 14.89
N ALA A 137 -30.05 14.39 15.92
CA ALA A 137 -29.05 14.81 16.89
C ALA A 137 -27.67 15.05 16.23
N LEU A 138 -27.24 14.13 15.35
CA LEU A 138 -26.01 14.29 14.57
C LEU A 138 -26.08 15.50 13.62
N ALA A 139 -27.22 15.73 12.99
CA ALA A 139 -27.46 16.92 12.17
C ALA A 139 -27.38 18.21 12.99
N ARG A 140 -27.81 18.20 14.25
CA ARG A 140 -27.69 19.37 15.15
C ARG A 140 -26.25 19.64 15.59
N TRP A 141 -25.46 18.59 15.77
CA TRP A 141 -24.06 18.68 16.20
C TRP A 141 -23.09 19.02 15.05
N ARG A 142 -23.16 18.26 13.95
CA ARG A 142 -22.22 18.32 12.81
C ARG A 142 -22.86 18.69 11.47
N GLY A 143 -24.17 18.87 11.42
CA GLY A 143 -24.91 19.17 10.18
C GLY A 143 -24.48 20.46 9.47
N PRO A 144 -24.18 21.59 10.15
CA PRO A 144 -23.66 22.79 9.49
C PRO A 144 -22.32 22.52 8.78
N GLN A 145 -21.40 21.79 9.41
CA GLN A 145 -20.11 21.43 8.85
C GLN A 145 -20.26 20.44 7.69
N ALA A 146 -21.11 19.40 7.85
CA ALA A 146 -21.41 18.42 6.80
C ALA A 146 -22.05 19.10 5.58
N ARG A 147 -22.98 20.03 5.81
CA ARG A 147 -23.61 20.82 4.75
C ARG A 147 -22.58 21.71 4.04
N GLN A 148 -21.75 22.47 4.76
CA GLN A 148 -20.67 23.25 4.14
C GLN A 148 -19.66 22.38 3.37
N TRP A 149 -19.42 21.16 3.84
CA TRP A 149 -18.59 20.18 3.17
C TRP A 149 -19.21 19.73 1.83
N LEU A 150 -20.48 19.30 1.86
CA LEU A 150 -21.24 18.90 0.66
C LEU A 150 -21.38 20.06 -0.34
N LEU A 151 -21.80 21.23 0.13
CA LEU A 151 -22.02 22.41 -0.70
C LEU A 151 -20.75 22.87 -1.41
N GLY A 152 -19.59 22.76 -0.76
CA GLY A 152 -18.35 23.21 -1.39
C GLY A 152 -17.84 22.33 -2.52
N PHE A 153 -18.44 21.16 -2.80
CA PHE A 153 -18.25 20.48 -4.10
C PHE A 153 -18.93 21.24 -5.26
N PHE A 154 -19.95 22.05 -4.98
CA PHE A 154 -20.72 22.78 -5.99
C PHE A 154 -20.34 24.26 -6.10
N HIS A 155 -19.53 24.78 -5.17
CA HIS A 155 -19.09 26.17 -5.21
C HIS A 155 -18.02 26.38 -6.30
N ALA A 156 -18.39 27.10 -7.36
CA ALA A 156 -17.50 27.40 -8.49
C ALA A 156 -16.23 28.19 -8.09
N GLN A 157 -16.29 28.97 -7.01
CA GLN A 157 -15.18 29.78 -6.50
C GLN A 157 -14.15 28.97 -5.68
N ALA A 158 -14.42 27.71 -5.35
CA ALA A 158 -13.46 26.88 -4.62
C ALA A 158 -12.19 26.69 -5.45
N GLY A 159 -11.05 27.12 -4.89
CA GLY A 159 -9.74 26.97 -5.50
C GLY A 159 -9.36 25.50 -5.67
N ARG A 160 -8.39 25.22 -6.55
CA ARG A 160 -7.95 23.85 -6.86
C ARG A 160 -7.51 23.06 -5.62
N GLN A 161 -6.90 23.72 -4.62
CA GLN A 161 -6.46 23.09 -3.37
C GLN A 161 -7.64 22.65 -2.49
N ASP A 162 -8.67 23.48 -2.35
CA ASP A 162 -9.88 23.12 -1.58
C ASP A 162 -10.59 21.92 -2.21
N ARG A 163 -10.66 21.89 -3.54
CA ARG A 163 -11.26 20.76 -4.28
C ARG A 163 -10.50 19.45 -4.00
N GLN A 164 -9.18 19.48 -4.00
CA GLN A 164 -8.34 18.32 -3.68
C GLN A 164 -8.45 17.90 -2.21
N ARG A 165 -8.60 18.86 -1.28
CA ARG A 165 -8.85 18.56 0.13
C ARG A 165 -10.15 17.79 0.32
N ARG A 166 -11.20 18.21 -0.37
CA ARG A 166 -12.51 17.52 -0.33
C ARG A 166 -12.45 16.12 -0.94
N LEU A 167 -11.70 15.93 -2.04
CA LEU A 167 -11.47 14.58 -2.58
C LEU A 167 -10.74 13.67 -1.60
N LEU A 168 -9.71 14.19 -0.89
CA LEU A 168 -9.05 13.38 0.14
C LEU A 168 -10.04 12.99 1.23
N GLN A 169 -10.84 13.94 1.70
CA GLN A 169 -11.83 13.66 2.74
C GLN A 169 -12.87 12.64 2.28
N ALA A 170 -13.37 12.74 1.03
CA ALA A 170 -14.29 11.76 0.47
C ALA A 170 -13.64 10.38 0.33
N TYR A 171 -12.40 10.32 -0.15
CA TYR A 171 -11.65 9.08 -0.27
C TYR A 171 -11.40 8.42 1.09
N LEU A 172 -10.97 9.20 2.09
CA LEU A 172 -10.75 8.69 3.44
C LEU A 172 -12.05 8.27 4.12
N ALA A 173 -13.18 8.92 3.82
CA ALA A 173 -14.48 8.51 4.32
C ALA A 173 -14.88 7.15 3.71
N ILE A 174 -14.71 6.96 2.40
CA ILE A 174 -14.95 5.67 1.74
C ILE A 174 -14.03 4.59 2.33
N LEU A 175 -12.74 4.89 2.49
CA LEU A 175 -11.78 3.96 3.09
C LEU A 175 -12.19 3.57 4.51
N LEU A 176 -12.50 4.54 5.36
CA LEU A 176 -12.97 4.29 6.74
C LEU A 176 -14.25 3.46 6.75
N SER A 177 -15.25 3.81 5.93
CA SER A 177 -16.49 3.04 5.84
C SER A 177 -16.23 1.60 5.39
N PHE A 178 -15.41 1.43 4.36
CA PHE A 178 -15.02 0.10 3.88
C PHE A 178 -14.28 -0.69 4.95
N SER A 179 -13.37 -0.06 5.71
CA SER A 179 -12.61 -0.72 6.77
C SER A 179 -13.49 -1.19 7.94
N LEU A 180 -14.63 -0.56 8.21
CA LEU A 180 -15.47 -0.86 9.37
C LEU A 180 -16.67 -1.76 9.08
N LEU A 181 -17.06 -1.95 7.82
CA LEU A 181 -18.12 -2.89 7.46
C LEU A 181 -17.75 -4.34 7.86
N PRO A 182 -18.70 -5.20 8.27
CA PRO A 182 -20.15 -4.99 8.29
C PRO A 182 -20.67 -4.25 9.53
N LEU A 183 -19.79 -3.69 10.38
CA LEU A 183 -20.15 -3.01 11.64
C LEU A 183 -20.69 -3.95 12.72
N ASP A 184 -20.30 -5.22 12.71
CA ASP A 184 -20.53 -6.19 13.77
C ASP A 184 -19.60 -5.92 14.98
N LEU A 185 -19.82 -4.76 15.61
CA LEU A 185 -19.00 -4.26 16.70
C LEU A 185 -19.19 -5.10 17.97
N THR A 186 -18.09 -5.64 18.48
CA THR A 186 -17.97 -6.24 19.80
C THR A 186 -17.17 -5.37 20.75
N LEU A 187 -17.69 -5.23 21.97
CA LEU A 187 -16.98 -4.63 23.10
C LEU A 187 -16.68 -5.67 24.19
N SER A 188 -16.99 -6.95 23.94
CA SER A 188 -16.77 -8.02 24.90
C SER A 188 -15.29 -8.42 24.93
N PRO A 189 -14.60 -8.32 26.07
CA PRO A 189 -13.21 -8.78 26.19
C PRO A 189 -13.03 -10.25 25.81
N VAL A 190 -14.06 -11.08 26.05
CA VAL A 190 -14.06 -12.50 25.71
C VAL A 190 -14.08 -12.69 24.18
N GLU A 191 -14.90 -11.93 23.45
CA GLU A 191 -14.95 -12.01 21.98
C GLU A 191 -13.66 -11.49 21.34
N LEU A 192 -13.03 -10.46 21.92
CA LEU A 192 -11.69 -10.00 21.50
C LEU A 192 -10.62 -11.08 21.74
N TYR A 193 -10.69 -11.81 22.85
CA TYR A 193 -9.80 -12.93 23.12
C TYR A 193 -10.00 -14.08 22.12
N HIS A 194 -11.24 -14.43 21.80
CA HIS A 194 -11.56 -15.42 20.76
C HIS A 194 -11.00 -15.00 19.40
N LYS A 195 -11.23 -13.74 19.01
CA LYS A 195 -10.69 -13.16 17.78
C LYS A 195 -9.16 -13.27 17.69
N TRP A 196 -8.45 -12.98 18.79
CA TRP A 196 -7.00 -13.15 18.84
C TRP A 196 -6.58 -14.61 18.72
N ARG A 197 -7.24 -15.52 19.45
CA ARG A 197 -6.95 -16.98 19.39
C ARG A 197 -7.23 -17.59 18.03
N GLU A 198 -8.20 -17.06 17.29
CA GLU A 198 -8.53 -17.48 15.92
C GLU A 198 -7.58 -16.90 14.87
N GLY A 199 -6.57 -16.12 15.27
CA GLY A 199 -5.58 -15.55 14.35
C GLY A 199 -6.07 -14.33 13.56
N ARG A 200 -7.16 -13.68 14.00
CA ARG A 200 -7.70 -12.47 13.35
C ARG A 200 -7.10 -11.16 13.87
N VAL A 201 -6.08 -11.26 14.72
CA VAL A 201 -5.26 -10.15 15.19
C VAL A 201 -3.79 -10.52 14.94
N ILE A 202 -3.24 -10.00 13.84
CA ILE A 202 -1.93 -10.38 13.32
C ILE A 202 -0.93 -9.25 13.65
N LEU A 203 -0.08 -9.51 14.65
CA LEU A 203 0.94 -8.54 15.11
C LEU A 203 2.31 -8.80 14.47
N TRP A 204 2.52 -10.00 13.95
CA TRP A 204 3.76 -10.41 13.32
C TRP A 204 3.55 -10.42 11.80
N PRO A 205 4.35 -9.65 11.03
CA PRO A 205 4.18 -9.55 9.59
C PRO A 205 4.19 -10.93 8.93
N PHE A 206 3.32 -11.10 7.94
CA PHE A 206 3.20 -12.30 7.11
C PHE A 206 2.83 -13.62 7.81
N VAL A 207 2.45 -13.60 9.10
CA VAL A 207 2.00 -14.81 9.79
C VAL A 207 0.62 -15.22 9.29
N GLY A 208 0.50 -16.44 8.76
CA GLY A 208 -0.76 -16.97 8.22
C GLY A 208 -1.15 -16.41 6.85
N SER A 209 -0.29 -15.61 6.22
CA SER A 209 -0.55 -15.06 4.89
C SER A 209 -0.59 -16.16 3.83
N LYS A 210 -1.36 -15.88 2.77
CA LYS A 210 -1.43 -16.74 1.58
C LYS A 210 -0.06 -16.87 0.92
N SER A 211 0.09 -17.84 0.02
CA SER A 211 1.33 -18.06 -0.72
C SER A 211 1.18 -17.71 -2.21
N GLY A 212 2.30 -17.51 -2.91
CA GLY A 212 2.31 -17.28 -4.35
C GLY A 212 1.64 -15.97 -4.79
N TRP A 213 0.78 -16.07 -5.81
CA TRP A 213 0.13 -14.92 -6.45
C TRP A 213 -0.86 -14.17 -5.56
N ASP A 214 -1.53 -14.89 -4.65
CA ASP A 214 -2.51 -14.30 -3.76
C ASP A 214 -1.88 -13.28 -2.81
N LEU A 215 -0.70 -13.61 -2.27
CA LEU A 215 0.08 -12.71 -1.42
C LEU A 215 0.50 -11.45 -2.19
N LEU A 216 0.97 -11.62 -3.43
CA LEU A 216 1.38 -10.51 -4.26
C LEU A 216 0.22 -9.60 -4.59
N TYR A 217 -0.95 -10.17 -4.88
CA TYR A 217 -2.18 -9.43 -5.11
C TYR A 217 -2.58 -8.63 -3.87
N GLU A 218 -2.64 -9.27 -2.70
CA GLU A 218 -2.99 -8.67 -1.41
C GLU A 218 -2.09 -7.47 -1.09
N VAL A 219 -0.77 -7.70 -1.02
CA VAL A 219 0.21 -6.62 -0.74
C VAL A 219 0.12 -5.51 -1.77
N PHE A 220 -0.06 -5.84 -3.06
CA PHE A 220 -0.18 -4.84 -4.11
C PHE A 220 -1.43 -3.98 -3.95
N THR A 221 -2.58 -4.59 -3.66
CA THR A 221 -3.83 -3.85 -3.45
C THR A 221 -3.76 -2.95 -2.23
N ASP A 222 -3.17 -3.42 -1.14
CA ASP A 222 -3.06 -2.64 0.11
C ASP A 222 -2.15 -1.42 -0.09
N VAL A 223 -1.01 -1.61 -0.77
CA VAL A 223 -0.13 -0.51 -1.17
C VAL A 223 -0.87 0.50 -2.05
N LEU A 224 -1.62 0.02 -3.04
CA LEU A 224 -2.32 0.86 -4.02
C LEU A 224 -3.38 1.75 -3.37
N VAL A 225 -4.11 1.24 -2.38
CA VAL A 225 -5.13 2.00 -1.62
C VAL A 225 -4.55 3.23 -0.92
N TRP A 226 -3.28 3.19 -0.51
CA TRP A 226 -2.63 4.30 0.19
C TRP A 226 -1.91 5.31 -0.72
N VAL A 227 -1.71 4.99 -2.01
CA VAL A 227 -1.08 5.90 -2.99
C VAL A 227 -1.86 7.23 -3.15
N PRO A 228 -3.20 7.24 -3.36
CA PRO A 228 -3.96 8.48 -3.46
C PRO A 228 -3.88 9.34 -2.19
N VAL A 229 -3.84 8.71 -1.01
CA VAL A 229 -3.72 9.40 0.28
C VAL A 229 -2.41 10.18 0.34
N GLY A 230 -1.29 9.50 0.05
CA GLY A 230 0.03 10.15 0.03
C GLY A 230 0.10 11.32 -0.95
N LEU A 231 -0.45 11.12 -2.15
CA LEU A 231 -0.48 12.11 -3.22
C LEU A 231 -1.28 13.38 -2.84
N LEU A 232 -2.46 13.19 -2.25
CA LEU A 232 -3.34 14.29 -1.86
C LEU A 232 -2.86 15.01 -0.59
N LEU A 233 -2.22 14.31 0.35
CA LEU A 233 -1.59 14.92 1.52
C LEU A 233 -0.49 15.93 1.11
N VAL A 234 0.33 15.57 0.11
CA VAL A 234 1.34 16.49 -0.44
C VAL A 234 0.71 17.77 -0.99
N ARG A 235 -0.40 17.63 -1.69
CA ARG A 235 -1.13 18.76 -2.29
C ARG A 235 -1.80 19.68 -1.28
N GLN A 236 -2.10 19.18 -0.08
CA GLN A 236 -2.58 20.00 1.05
C GLN A 236 -1.45 20.72 1.80
N GLY A 237 -0.24 20.77 1.24
CA GLY A 237 0.90 21.50 1.83
C GLY A 237 1.88 20.63 2.62
N ARG A 238 1.64 19.31 2.78
CA ARG A 238 2.58 18.38 3.42
C ARG A 238 3.68 17.96 2.43
N ARG A 239 4.57 18.88 2.07
CA ARG A 239 5.59 18.65 1.03
C ARG A 239 6.68 17.64 1.41
N SER A 240 6.97 17.45 2.70
CA SER A 240 7.99 16.51 3.16
C SER A 240 7.43 15.10 3.35
N LEU A 241 8.20 14.08 2.97
CA LEU A 241 7.84 12.67 3.15
C LEU A 241 7.49 12.35 4.61
N GLY A 242 8.26 12.89 5.56
CA GLY A 242 8.01 12.67 6.99
C GLY A 242 6.64 13.15 7.47
N ARG A 243 6.12 14.28 6.95
CA ARG A 243 4.76 14.73 7.31
C ARG A 243 3.68 13.87 6.66
N VAL A 244 3.93 13.37 5.45
CA VAL A 244 3.00 12.45 4.77
C VAL A 244 2.93 11.15 5.54
N LEU A 245 4.07 10.56 5.91
CA LEU A 245 4.14 9.34 6.70
C LEU A 245 3.54 9.53 8.09
N ALA A 246 3.87 10.60 8.83
CA ALA A 246 3.33 10.81 10.17
C ALA A 246 1.79 10.86 10.18
N TRP A 247 1.18 11.58 9.24
CA TRP A 247 -0.28 11.65 9.13
C TRP A 247 -0.90 10.39 8.55
N GLY A 248 -0.31 9.84 7.49
CA GLY A 248 -0.87 8.69 6.78
C GLY A 248 -0.75 7.39 7.57
N VAL A 249 0.41 7.12 8.16
CA VAL A 249 0.63 5.93 9.02
C VAL A 249 -0.18 6.06 10.31
N GLY A 250 -0.27 7.27 10.88
CA GLY A 250 -1.16 7.50 12.03
C GLY A 250 -2.63 7.22 11.69
N LEU A 251 -3.06 7.52 10.46
CA LEU A 251 -4.40 7.16 9.99
C LEU A 251 -4.54 5.65 9.75
N ALA A 252 -3.55 4.99 9.15
CA ALA A 252 -3.57 3.55 8.93
C ALA A 252 -3.65 2.79 10.26
N LEU A 253 -2.81 3.17 11.23
CA LEU A 253 -2.85 2.61 12.58
C LEU A 253 -4.20 2.86 13.26
N ALA A 254 -4.78 4.06 13.10
CA ALA A 254 -6.11 4.33 13.63
C ALA A 254 -7.19 3.44 12.97
N LEU A 255 -7.10 3.16 11.67
CA LEU A 255 -8.01 2.25 10.99
C LEU A 255 -7.89 0.82 11.53
N GLU A 256 -6.67 0.30 11.68
CA GLU A 256 -6.42 -1.02 12.27
C GLU A 256 -6.97 -1.12 13.70
N LEU A 257 -6.72 -0.11 14.53
CA LEU A 257 -7.24 -0.07 15.89
C LEU A 257 -8.77 0.00 15.93
N LEU A 258 -9.40 0.68 14.97
CA LEU A 258 -10.87 0.72 14.85
C LEU A 258 -11.45 -0.59 14.31
N GLN A 259 -10.66 -1.42 13.64
CA GLN A 259 -11.07 -2.76 13.20
C GLN A 259 -10.99 -3.81 14.31
N LEU A 260 -10.19 -3.60 15.37
CA LEU A 260 -10.14 -4.51 16.52
C LEU A 260 -11.53 -4.86 17.08
N PRO A 261 -12.43 -3.88 17.37
CA PRO A 261 -13.78 -4.20 17.83
C PRO A 261 -14.71 -4.72 16.73
N VAL A 262 -14.37 -4.69 15.44
CA VAL A 262 -15.22 -5.26 14.38
C VAL A 262 -14.97 -6.77 14.31
N TYR A 263 -15.87 -7.60 14.81
CA TYR A 263 -15.59 -9.03 15.04
C TYR A 263 -15.21 -9.77 13.75
N SER A 264 -15.88 -9.47 12.63
CA SER A 264 -15.63 -10.08 11.32
C SER A 264 -14.32 -9.65 10.65
N ARG A 265 -13.68 -8.55 11.09
CA ARG A 265 -12.46 -8.03 10.46
C ARG A 265 -11.20 -8.62 11.04
N VAL A 266 -10.21 -8.84 10.19
CA VAL A 266 -8.83 -9.12 10.60
C VAL A 266 -8.14 -7.78 10.79
N SER A 267 -7.43 -7.59 11.90
CA SER A 267 -6.49 -6.47 12.04
C SER A 267 -5.08 -6.98 11.83
N ASP A 268 -4.36 -6.40 10.88
CA ASP A 268 -3.07 -6.89 10.40
C ASP A 268 -2.03 -5.77 10.35
N ILE A 269 -0.87 -6.02 10.95
CA ILE A 269 0.29 -5.13 10.86
C ILE A 269 0.78 -4.94 9.41
N ASN A 270 0.53 -5.91 8.52
CA ASN A 270 0.85 -5.82 7.09
C ASN A 270 0.15 -4.62 6.45
N ASP A 271 -1.09 -4.29 6.83
CA ASP A 271 -1.83 -3.13 6.30
C ASP A 271 -1.14 -1.81 6.63
N VAL A 272 -0.60 -1.70 7.86
CA VAL A 272 0.17 -0.53 8.28
C VAL A 272 1.48 -0.44 7.48
N LEU A 273 2.18 -1.57 7.25
CA LEU A 273 3.42 -1.61 6.47
C LEU A 273 3.19 -1.28 4.99
N SER A 274 2.13 -1.83 4.41
CA SER A 274 1.63 -1.50 3.06
C SER A 274 1.31 -0.02 2.93
N SER A 275 0.70 0.59 3.96
CA SER A 275 0.43 2.02 3.97
C SER A 275 1.70 2.87 3.86
N VAL A 276 2.80 2.48 4.52
CA VAL A 276 4.07 3.22 4.48
C VAL A 276 4.58 3.28 3.05
N VAL A 277 4.55 2.15 2.32
CA VAL A 277 5.00 2.07 0.94
C VAL A 277 4.05 2.87 0.02
N GLY A 278 2.75 2.66 0.14
CA GLY A 278 1.74 3.38 -0.67
C GLY A 278 1.81 4.90 -0.51
N LEU A 279 1.87 5.39 0.74
CA LEU A 279 2.02 6.82 1.06
C LEU A 279 3.29 7.41 0.45
N SER A 280 4.39 6.65 0.49
CA SER A 280 5.68 7.08 -0.03
C SER A 280 5.67 7.15 -1.56
N LEU A 281 5.08 6.16 -2.23
CA LEU A 281 4.84 6.18 -3.67
C LEU A 281 3.97 7.39 -4.07
N GLY A 282 2.87 7.64 -3.35
CA GLY A 282 2.05 8.84 -3.52
C GLY A 282 2.86 10.14 -3.39
N TRP A 283 3.79 10.21 -2.43
CA TRP A 283 4.70 11.35 -2.27
C TRP A 283 5.69 11.51 -3.43
N ALA A 284 6.20 10.43 -4.03
CA ALA A 284 7.11 10.54 -5.18
C ALA A 284 6.44 10.85 -6.50
N LEU A 285 5.15 10.60 -6.63
CA LEU A 285 4.39 11.03 -7.80
C LEU A 285 4.13 12.55 -7.79
N ARG A 286 4.55 13.29 -6.74
CA ARG A 286 4.40 14.75 -6.65
C ARG A 286 5.02 15.59 -7.80
N PRO A 287 6.12 15.21 -8.49
CA PRO A 287 6.64 16.04 -9.59
C PRO A 287 5.68 16.02 -10.77
N LEU A 288 5.03 14.88 -11.04
CA LEU A 288 3.97 14.76 -12.04
C LEU A 288 2.84 15.76 -11.73
N LEU A 289 2.56 15.96 -10.44
CA LEU A 289 1.55 16.89 -9.99
C LEU A 289 1.89 18.37 -10.15
N GLY A 290 3.17 18.71 -10.28
CA GLY A 290 3.67 20.07 -10.48
C GLY A 290 3.73 20.50 -11.95
N TRP A 291 3.42 19.59 -12.88
CA TRP A 291 3.37 19.93 -14.30
C TRP A 291 2.24 20.92 -14.59
N PRO A 292 2.48 21.92 -15.46
CA PRO A 292 1.45 22.84 -15.92
C PRO A 292 0.26 22.07 -16.48
N ALA A 293 -0.96 22.57 -16.26
CA ALA A 293 -2.16 21.95 -16.82
C ALA A 293 -2.05 21.76 -18.34
N ALA A 294 -1.37 22.68 -19.05
CA ALA A 294 -1.10 22.59 -20.48
C ALA A 294 -0.27 21.35 -20.86
N ARG A 295 0.72 20.95 -20.05
CA ARG A 295 1.53 19.74 -20.31
C ARG A 295 0.70 18.46 -20.16
N TRP A 296 -0.13 18.41 -19.13
CA TRP A 296 -1.09 17.31 -18.96
C TRP A 296 -2.08 17.23 -20.11
N GLN A 297 -2.61 18.37 -20.55
CA GLN A 297 -3.50 18.44 -21.71
C GLN A 297 -2.80 17.99 -22.99
N ALA A 298 -1.54 18.40 -23.23
CA ALA A 298 -0.78 17.96 -24.39
C ALA A 298 -0.51 16.44 -24.38
N LEU A 299 -0.16 15.87 -23.24
CA LEU A 299 0.02 14.42 -23.10
C LEU A 299 -1.28 13.65 -23.27
N LEU A 300 -2.39 14.13 -22.71
CA LEU A 300 -3.70 13.52 -22.89
C LEU A 300 -4.25 13.70 -24.30
N ALA A 301 -3.92 14.80 -24.99
CA ALA A 301 -4.22 14.99 -26.39
C ALA A 301 -3.45 13.97 -27.25
N ARG A 302 -2.15 13.78 -26.97
CA ARG A 302 -1.27 12.88 -27.72
C ARG A 302 -1.51 11.40 -27.44
N HIS A 303 -1.72 11.03 -26.18
CA HIS A 303 -1.76 9.64 -25.71
C HIS A 303 -3.08 9.23 -25.06
N GLY A 304 -4.01 10.16 -24.79
CA GLY A 304 -5.26 9.85 -24.08
C GLY A 304 -6.15 8.85 -24.80
N GLY A 305 -6.07 8.76 -26.14
CA GLY A 305 -6.76 7.70 -26.90
C GLY A 305 -6.16 6.32 -26.61
N ARG A 306 -4.83 6.21 -26.61
CA ARG A 306 -4.12 4.97 -26.29
C ARG A 306 -4.33 4.56 -24.83
N LEU A 307 -4.35 5.53 -23.91
CA LEU A 307 -4.66 5.28 -22.50
C LEU A 307 -6.09 4.78 -22.31
N TRP A 308 -7.07 5.34 -23.02
CA TRP A 308 -8.45 4.90 -22.94
C TRP A 308 -8.65 3.49 -23.53
N TRP A 309 -8.04 3.21 -24.69
CA TRP A 309 -8.04 1.85 -25.27
C TRP A 309 -7.30 0.85 -24.40
N GLY A 310 -6.15 1.24 -23.82
CA GLY A 310 -5.42 0.39 -22.87
C GLY A 310 -6.23 0.09 -21.62
N TRP A 311 -6.96 1.08 -21.07
CA TRP A 311 -7.91 0.86 -19.99
C TRP A 311 -9.03 -0.09 -20.40
N LEU A 312 -9.66 0.12 -21.56
CA LEU A 312 -10.72 -0.76 -22.06
C LEU A 312 -10.25 -2.21 -22.19
N LEU A 313 -9.10 -2.44 -22.83
CA LEU A 313 -8.53 -3.78 -23.00
C LEU A 313 -8.23 -4.43 -21.65
N LEU A 314 -7.67 -3.67 -20.70
CA LEU A 314 -7.41 -4.16 -19.34
C LEU A 314 -8.71 -4.51 -18.61
N THR A 315 -9.74 -3.67 -18.70
CA THR A 315 -11.05 -3.92 -18.09
C THR A 315 -11.68 -5.19 -18.68
N LEU A 316 -11.74 -5.32 -20.02
CA LEU A 316 -12.24 -6.53 -20.65
C LEU A 316 -11.45 -7.76 -20.21
N ALA A 317 -10.12 -7.67 -20.17
CA ALA A 317 -9.30 -8.79 -19.73
C ALA A 317 -9.57 -9.22 -18.28
N LEU A 318 -9.77 -8.26 -17.36
CA LEU A 318 -10.05 -8.54 -15.96
C LEU A 318 -11.43 -9.16 -15.74
N PHE A 319 -12.46 -8.66 -16.43
CA PHE A 319 -13.83 -9.16 -16.28
C PHE A 319 -14.07 -10.47 -17.04
N TRP A 320 -13.40 -10.68 -18.18
CA TRP A 320 -13.60 -11.87 -19.00
C TRP A 320 -12.68 -13.04 -18.67
N PHE A 321 -11.67 -12.86 -17.80
CA PHE A 321 -10.85 -13.96 -17.29
C PHE A 321 -11.72 -15.01 -16.56
N PRO A 322 -11.55 -16.33 -16.79
CA PRO A 322 -10.44 -17.00 -17.50
C PRO A 322 -10.58 -17.16 -19.03
N PHE A 323 -11.53 -16.50 -19.69
CA PHE A 323 -11.83 -16.57 -21.13
C PHE A 323 -12.37 -17.93 -21.62
N GLU A 324 -13.00 -18.69 -20.72
CA GLU A 324 -13.66 -19.95 -21.05
C GLU A 324 -15.07 -19.67 -21.58
N LEU A 325 -15.22 -19.74 -22.90
CA LEU A 325 -16.47 -19.42 -23.58
C LEU A 325 -17.47 -20.60 -23.55
N ARG A 326 -18.74 -20.27 -23.35
CA ARG A 326 -19.90 -21.17 -23.43
C ARG A 326 -21.07 -20.49 -24.13
N VAL A 327 -22.03 -21.29 -24.58
CA VAL A 327 -23.31 -20.78 -25.11
C VAL A 327 -24.34 -20.80 -23.98
N PRO A 328 -24.90 -19.64 -23.57
CA PRO A 328 -25.93 -19.61 -22.53
C PRO A 328 -27.25 -20.20 -23.04
N SER A 329 -28.01 -20.82 -22.14
CA SER A 329 -29.38 -21.25 -22.44
C SER A 329 -30.34 -20.05 -22.51
N GLY A 330 -31.45 -20.19 -23.24
CA GLY A 330 -32.47 -19.13 -23.31
C GLY A 330 -33.07 -18.74 -21.95
N ALA A 331 -33.14 -19.71 -21.03
CA ALA A 331 -33.60 -19.49 -19.65
C ALA A 331 -32.63 -18.64 -18.83
N GLU A 332 -31.32 -18.85 -18.97
CA GLU A 332 -30.29 -18.03 -18.30
C GLU A 332 -30.30 -16.58 -18.81
N LEU A 333 -30.46 -16.40 -20.12
CA LEU A 333 -30.54 -15.08 -20.72
C LEU A 333 -31.78 -14.32 -20.24
N TRP A 334 -32.92 -15.02 -20.14
CA TRP A 334 -34.13 -14.45 -19.55
C TRP A 334 -33.95 -14.13 -18.06
N ALA A 335 -33.31 -15.01 -17.29
CA ALA A 335 -33.05 -14.78 -15.87
C ALA A 335 -32.18 -13.53 -15.65
N ALA A 336 -31.08 -13.37 -16.39
CA ALA A 336 -30.19 -12.20 -16.29
C ALA A 336 -30.91 -10.87 -16.61
N LEU A 337 -31.88 -10.88 -17.53
CA LEU A 337 -32.64 -9.68 -17.93
C LEU A 337 -33.85 -9.38 -17.04
N SER A 338 -34.41 -10.40 -16.37
CA SER A 338 -35.64 -10.28 -15.58
C SER A 338 -35.40 -10.13 -14.08
N GLN A 339 -34.16 -10.30 -13.61
CA GLN A 339 -33.82 -10.10 -12.21
C GLN A 339 -34.07 -8.63 -11.77
N PRO A 340 -34.74 -8.41 -10.61
CA PRO A 340 -34.83 -7.10 -10.01
C PRO A 340 -33.44 -6.53 -9.76
N LEU A 341 -33.27 -5.21 -9.87
CA LEU A 341 -31.94 -4.57 -9.83
C LEU A 341 -30.98 -5.13 -8.76
N LEU A 342 -30.79 -4.60 -7.56
CA LEU A 342 -29.67 -5.03 -6.70
C LEU A 342 -29.83 -6.43 -6.04
N PHE A 343 -30.49 -7.38 -6.71
CA PHE A 343 -30.86 -8.68 -6.18
C PHE A 343 -29.66 -9.58 -5.86
N ASN A 344 -28.66 -9.67 -6.74
CA ASN A 344 -27.45 -10.47 -6.45
C ASN A 344 -26.65 -9.90 -5.26
N TYR A 345 -26.65 -8.57 -5.13
CA TYR A 345 -26.06 -7.86 -3.99
C TYR A 345 -26.82 -8.09 -2.67
N TYR A 346 -28.13 -8.36 -2.76
CA TYR A 346 -28.95 -8.71 -1.59
C TYR A 346 -28.72 -10.15 -1.11
N GLN A 347 -28.44 -11.09 -2.02
CA GLN A 347 -28.19 -12.48 -1.64
C GLN A 347 -26.82 -12.73 -1.00
N GLY A 348 -25.82 -11.92 -1.34
CA GLY A 348 -24.47 -12.01 -0.77
C GLY A 348 -24.37 -11.42 0.64
N SER A 349 -23.24 -11.67 1.30
CA SER A 349 -22.93 -10.95 2.55
C SER A 349 -22.77 -9.44 2.27
N GLU A 350 -23.08 -8.61 3.26
CA GLU A 350 -23.01 -7.15 3.15
C GLU A 350 -21.59 -6.70 2.79
N PHE A 351 -20.59 -7.38 3.34
CA PHE A 351 -19.19 -7.12 3.03
C PHE A 351 -18.87 -7.44 1.57
N ASN A 352 -19.27 -8.60 1.07
CA ASN A 352 -19.02 -8.99 -0.32
C ASN A 352 -19.75 -8.05 -1.28
N ALA A 353 -21.01 -7.72 -1.00
CA ALA A 353 -21.81 -6.78 -1.78
C ALA A 353 -21.12 -5.42 -1.91
N VAL A 354 -20.64 -4.84 -0.80
CA VAL A 354 -19.94 -3.56 -0.83
C VAL A 354 -18.57 -3.66 -1.50
N ASN A 355 -17.84 -4.76 -1.31
CA ASN A 355 -16.56 -4.98 -1.97
C ASN A 355 -16.71 -5.07 -3.50
N GLU A 356 -17.69 -5.83 -3.99
CA GLU A 356 -18.06 -5.93 -5.40
C GLU A 356 -18.44 -4.56 -5.98
N LEU A 357 -19.30 -3.81 -5.27
CA LEU A 357 -19.73 -2.48 -5.65
C LEU A 357 -18.54 -1.52 -5.80
N LEU A 358 -17.69 -1.43 -4.78
CA LEU A 358 -16.53 -0.54 -4.78
C LEU A 358 -15.51 -0.94 -5.84
N ARG A 359 -15.28 -2.24 -6.05
CA ARG A 359 -14.36 -2.74 -7.09
C ARG A 359 -14.82 -2.30 -8.47
N LYS A 360 -16.08 -2.52 -8.83
CA LYS A 360 -16.64 -2.15 -10.15
C LYS A 360 -16.63 -0.63 -10.36
N LEU A 361 -17.02 0.14 -9.34
CA LEU A 361 -16.90 1.61 -9.36
C LEU A 361 -15.45 2.06 -9.60
N ALA A 362 -14.49 1.46 -8.87
CA ALA A 362 -13.08 1.81 -8.96
C ALA A 362 -12.46 1.43 -10.32
N LEU A 363 -12.86 0.30 -10.92
CA LEU A 363 -12.37 -0.14 -12.22
C LEU A 363 -12.85 0.76 -13.37
N PHE A 364 -14.07 1.30 -13.28
CA PHE A 364 -14.63 2.20 -14.31
C PHE A 364 -14.27 3.68 -14.13
N LEU A 365 -13.94 4.10 -12.91
CA LEU A 365 -13.56 5.48 -12.61
C LEU A 365 -12.38 6.02 -13.46
N PRO A 366 -11.28 5.27 -13.71
CA PRO A 366 -10.21 5.70 -14.60
C PRO A 366 -10.67 5.99 -16.04
N GLY A 367 -11.53 5.16 -16.62
CA GLY A 367 -12.10 5.39 -17.95
C GLY A 367 -12.83 6.73 -18.04
N GLY A 368 -13.61 7.04 -17.00
CA GLY A 368 -14.26 8.34 -16.80
C GLY A 368 -13.28 9.51 -16.67
N LEU A 369 -12.25 9.35 -15.84
CA LEU A 369 -11.22 10.39 -15.64
C LEU A 369 -10.49 10.71 -16.95
N ILE A 370 -10.08 9.69 -17.71
CA ILE A 370 -9.38 9.85 -19.00
C ILE A 370 -10.30 10.54 -20.00
N ALA A 371 -11.55 10.09 -20.14
CA ALA A 371 -12.53 10.69 -21.04
C ALA A 371 -12.81 12.15 -20.67
N GLY A 372 -13.04 12.45 -19.39
CA GLY A 372 -13.32 13.80 -18.91
C GLY A 372 -12.13 14.75 -18.99
N ALA A 373 -10.91 14.23 -18.88
CA ALA A 373 -9.72 15.04 -19.07
C ALA A 373 -9.52 15.46 -20.54
N ARG A 374 -10.13 14.75 -21.50
CA ARG A 374 -10.09 15.07 -22.95
C ARG A 374 -11.23 15.98 -23.41
N LEU A 375 -12.27 16.20 -22.60
CA LEU A 375 -13.39 17.06 -22.99
C LEU A 375 -12.95 18.51 -23.23
N ARG A 376 -13.51 19.18 -24.24
CA ARG A 376 -13.32 20.63 -24.40
C ARG A 376 -14.06 21.38 -23.29
N PRO A 377 -13.56 22.57 -22.85
CA PRO A 377 -14.34 23.43 -21.96
C PRO A 377 -15.74 23.68 -22.55
N GLY A 378 -16.79 23.46 -21.75
CA GLY A 378 -18.19 23.57 -22.22
C GLY A 378 -18.74 22.35 -22.99
N GLY A 379 -17.92 21.31 -23.23
CA GLY A 379 -18.38 20.09 -23.89
C GLY A 379 -19.44 19.32 -23.11
N GLY A 380 -20.44 18.79 -23.82
CA GLY A 380 -21.49 17.95 -23.24
C GLY A 380 -20.96 16.61 -22.69
N LEU A 381 -21.64 16.08 -21.67
CA LEU A 381 -21.29 14.81 -21.03
C LEU A 381 -21.89 13.58 -21.76
N GLY A 382 -22.83 13.77 -22.68
CA GLY A 382 -23.61 12.68 -23.28
C GLY A 382 -22.77 11.66 -24.06
N ARG A 383 -21.91 12.12 -24.98
CA ARG A 383 -21.06 11.22 -25.79
C ARG A 383 -20.08 10.37 -24.96
N PRO A 384 -19.27 10.93 -24.05
CA PRO A 384 -18.37 10.11 -23.23
C PRO A 384 -19.13 9.22 -22.25
N LEU A 385 -20.27 9.66 -21.71
CA LEU A 385 -21.11 8.81 -20.87
C LEU A 385 -21.68 7.64 -21.66
N GLY A 386 -22.21 7.89 -22.86
CA GLY A 386 -22.69 6.83 -23.75
C GLY A 386 -21.61 5.80 -24.07
N ALA A 387 -20.37 6.24 -24.31
CA ALA A 387 -19.25 5.31 -24.51
C ALA A 387 -18.96 4.45 -23.26
N LEU A 388 -19.03 5.03 -22.06
CA LEU A 388 -18.85 4.27 -20.81
C LEU A 388 -19.97 3.27 -20.56
N VAL A 389 -21.22 3.65 -20.83
CA VAL A 389 -22.39 2.76 -20.75
C VAL A 389 -22.27 1.62 -21.77
N LEU A 390 -21.84 1.90 -23.00
CA LEU A 390 -21.59 0.88 -24.00
C LEU A 390 -20.48 -0.10 -23.58
N VAL A 391 -19.43 0.39 -22.91
CA VAL A 391 -18.38 -0.48 -22.36
C VAL A 391 -18.94 -1.36 -21.23
N ALA A 392 -19.75 -0.82 -20.33
CA ALA A 392 -20.39 -1.59 -19.26
C ALA A 392 -21.32 -2.68 -19.82
N LEU A 393 -22.13 -2.33 -20.82
CA LEU A 393 -22.97 -3.30 -21.56
C LEU A 393 -22.14 -4.37 -22.27
N LEU A 394 -20.98 -4.01 -22.81
CA LEU A 394 -20.06 -4.98 -23.43
C LEU A 394 -19.45 -5.91 -22.39
N VAL A 395 -19.03 -5.40 -21.23
CA VAL A 395 -18.47 -6.18 -20.13
C VAL A 395 -19.49 -7.21 -19.64
N GLU A 396 -20.67 -6.74 -19.24
CA GLU A 396 -21.74 -7.61 -18.71
C GLU A 396 -22.34 -8.52 -19.78
N GLY A 397 -22.57 -8.00 -21.00
CA GLY A 397 -23.05 -8.80 -22.12
C GLY A 397 -22.06 -9.89 -22.52
N GLY A 398 -20.75 -9.66 -22.37
CA GLY A 398 -19.71 -10.66 -22.59
C GLY A 398 -19.71 -11.76 -21.52
N GLN A 399 -20.05 -11.44 -20.27
CA GLN A 399 -20.10 -12.41 -19.18
C GLN A 399 -21.17 -13.50 -19.37
N LEU A 400 -22.24 -13.21 -20.14
CA LEU A 400 -23.24 -14.23 -20.53
C LEU A 400 -22.62 -15.42 -21.27
N TRP A 401 -21.49 -15.19 -21.94
CA TRP A 401 -20.80 -16.21 -22.74
C TRP A 401 -19.67 -16.88 -21.98
N LEU A 402 -19.49 -16.61 -20.68
CA LEU A 402 -18.38 -17.15 -19.89
C LEU A 402 -18.85 -18.19 -18.87
N VAL A 403 -18.02 -19.21 -18.65
CA VAL A 403 -18.19 -20.18 -17.57
C VAL A 403 -18.01 -19.48 -16.22
N ASP A 404 -18.84 -19.85 -15.23
CA ASP A 404 -18.82 -19.33 -13.85
C ASP A 404 -18.97 -17.80 -13.70
N LYS A 405 -19.50 -17.12 -14.72
CA LYS A 405 -19.88 -15.70 -14.64
C LYS A 405 -21.39 -15.53 -14.78
N VAL A 406 -21.93 -14.56 -14.04
CA VAL A 406 -23.34 -14.17 -14.08
C VAL A 406 -23.39 -12.72 -14.47
N ALA A 407 -24.03 -12.43 -15.60
CA ALA A 407 -24.27 -11.05 -16.01
C ALA A 407 -25.40 -10.44 -15.18
N ASP A 408 -25.21 -9.21 -14.71
CA ASP A 408 -26.19 -8.49 -13.89
C ASP A 408 -26.40 -7.08 -14.43
N LEU A 409 -27.67 -6.71 -14.67
CA LEU A 409 -28.01 -5.36 -15.13
C LEU A 409 -27.65 -4.29 -14.08
N SER A 410 -27.60 -4.64 -12.80
CA SER A 410 -27.09 -3.77 -11.75
C SER A 410 -25.64 -3.38 -11.96
N ASP A 411 -24.83 -4.29 -12.48
CA ASP A 411 -23.42 -4.03 -12.71
C ASP A 411 -23.23 -2.99 -13.80
N VAL A 412 -24.04 -3.05 -14.87
CA VAL A 412 -24.04 -2.00 -15.90
C VAL A 412 -24.28 -0.62 -15.29
N LEU A 413 -25.22 -0.51 -14.34
CA LEU A 413 -25.52 0.74 -13.65
C LEU A 413 -24.37 1.19 -12.73
N ILE A 414 -23.79 0.26 -11.97
CA ILE A 414 -22.69 0.51 -11.03
C ILE A 414 -21.44 0.95 -11.80
N GLU A 415 -21.05 0.22 -12.83
CA GLU A 415 -19.92 0.51 -13.70
C GLU A 415 -20.08 1.87 -14.40
N SER A 416 -21.28 2.12 -14.94
CA SER A 416 -21.61 3.41 -15.55
C SER A 416 -21.55 4.55 -14.54
N ALA A 417 -21.98 4.33 -13.28
CA ALA A 417 -21.86 5.30 -12.21
C ALA A 417 -20.39 5.58 -11.85
N GLY A 418 -19.53 4.57 -11.83
CA GLY A 418 -18.08 4.71 -11.63
C GLY A 418 -17.44 5.56 -12.73
N GLY A 419 -17.76 5.26 -13.99
CA GLY A 419 -17.33 6.04 -15.15
C GLY A 419 -17.83 7.49 -15.11
N LEU A 420 -19.10 7.71 -14.76
CA LEU A 420 -19.69 9.04 -14.59
C LEU A 420 -18.99 9.81 -13.46
N ALA A 421 -18.71 9.16 -12.32
CA ALA A 421 -17.99 9.79 -11.21
C ALA A 421 -16.60 10.26 -11.65
N GLY A 422 -15.84 9.43 -12.38
CA GLY A 422 -14.56 9.82 -12.97
C GLY A 422 -14.69 11.02 -13.93
N LEU A 423 -15.69 11.00 -14.81
CA LEU A 423 -15.98 12.08 -15.76
C LEU A 423 -16.26 13.41 -15.05
N LEU A 424 -17.11 13.36 -14.01
CA LEU A 424 -17.49 14.52 -13.20
C LEU A 424 -16.31 15.05 -12.38
N ILE A 425 -15.50 14.18 -11.77
CA ILE A 425 -14.29 14.57 -11.02
C ILE A 425 -13.29 15.26 -11.95
N ALA A 426 -13.03 14.72 -13.15
CA ALA A 426 -12.11 15.32 -14.10
C ALA A 426 -12.59 16.72 -14.56
N ARG A 427 -13.88 16.86 -14.88
CA ARG A 427 -14.48 18.15 -15.23
C ARG A 427 -14.41 19.13 -14.07
N TRP A 428 -14.75 18.68 -12.87
CA TRP A 428 -14.74 19.50 -11.66
C TRP A 428 -13.34 19.97 -11.29
N LEU A 429 -12.30 19.12 -11.38
CA LEU A 429 -10.93 19.56 -11.13
C LEU A 429 -10.42 20.57 -12.16
N ARG A 430 -10.93 20.54 -13.39
CA ARG A 430 -10.57 21.48 -14.47
C ARG A 430 -11.31 22.81 -14.39
N ALA A 431 -12.55 22.78 -13.91
CA ALA A 431 -13.36 23.99 -13.71
C ALA A 431 -12.90 24.84 -12.52
N ALA A 432 -11.88 24.41 -11.78
CA ALA A 432 -11.25 25.23 -10.75
C ALA A 432 -10.56 26.41 -11.43
N PRO A 433 -10.81 27.67 -11.00
CA PRO A 433 -9.98 28.77 -11.43
C PRO A 433 -8.53 28.37 -11.19
N ALA A 434 -7.69 28.46 -12.23
CA ALA A 434 -6.26 28.50 -11.96
C ALA A 434 -6.12 29.64 -10.96
N ALA A 435 -5.62 29.36 -9.76
CA ALA A 435 -5.32 30.43 -8.82
C ALA A 435 -4.57 31.45 -9.66
N ALA A 436 -5.14 32.65 -9.82
CA ALA A 436 -4.41 33.75 -10.40
C ALA A 436 -3.09 33.68 -9.66
N ALA A 437 -2.00 33.42 -10.39
CA ALA A 437 -0.70 33.60 -9.83
C ALA A 437 -0.78 35.06 -9.40
N THR A 438 -1.03 35.31 -8.11
CA THR A 438 -0.85 36.61 -7.55
C THR A 438 0.61 36.81 -7.85
N THR A 439 0.87 37.55 -8.91
CA THR A 439 2.07 38.30 -9.11
C THR A 439 2.11 39.27 -7.95
N VAL A 440 2.32 38.74 -6.74
CA VAL A 440 3.34 39.30 -5.89
C VAL A 440 4.54 39.23 -6.81
N ALA A 441 4.79 40.35 -7.51
CA ALA A 441 6.07 40.59 -8.12
C ALA A 441 7.08 40.07 -7.11
N PRO A 442 8.01 39.17 -7.49
CA PRO A 442 9.01 38.73 -6.54
C PRO A 442 9.55 40.03 -5.95
N VAL A 443 9.31 40.26 -4.65
CA VAL A 443 9.98 41.33 -3.93
C VAL A 443 11.42 41.06 -4.30
N ALA A 444 12.00 41.97 -5.09
CA ALA A 444 13.37 41.84 -5.53
C ALA A 444 14.14 41.44 -4.28
N PRO A 445 14.84 40.29 -4.26
CA PRO A 445 15.53 39.87 -3.06
C PRO A 445 16.37 41.06 -2.66
N ALA A 446 16.07 41.64 -1.49
CA ALA A 446 16.86 42.73 -0.92
C ALA A 446 18.30 42.29 -1.07
N VAL A 447 19.08 43.08 -1.82
CA VAL A 447 20.44 42.80 -2.26
C VAL A 447 21.13 41.94 -1.21
N ALA A 448 21.14 40.63 -1.47
CA ALA A 448 21.83 39.71 -0.60
C ALA A 448 23.28 40.14 -0.73
N ALA A 449 23.86 40.58 0.38
CA ALA A 449 25.29 40.82 0.49
C ALA A 449 26.02 39.69 -0.24
N PRO A 450 27.03 39.99 -1.08
CA PRO A 450 27.68 38.99 -1.90
C PRO A 450 28.09 37.83 -1.00
N ALA A 451 27.44 36.68 -1.20
CA ALA A 451 27.86 35.44 -0.58
C ALA A 451 29.36 35.30 -0.87
N PRO A 452 30.21 34.94 0.12
CA PRO A 452 31.61 34.72 -0.14
C PRO A 452 31.70 33.74 -1.30
N ARG A 453 32.25 34.20 -2.42
CA ARG A 453 32.66 33.35 -3.54
C ARG A 453 33.74 32.43 -2.97
N THR A 454 33.32 31.35 -2.35
CA THR A 454 34.18 30.19 -2.17
C THR A 454 34.35 29.63 -3.56
N SER A 455 35.46 30.02 -4.19
CA SER A 455 36.04 29.33 -5.32
C SER A 455 36.31 27.89 -4.89
N ALA A 456 35.28 27.04 -4.96
CA ALA A 456 35.51 25.61 -5.01
C ALA A 456 36.23 25.38 -6.34
N ALA A 457 37.57 25.28 -6.28
CA ALA A 457 38.40 24.83 -7.37
C ALA A 457 37.73 23.61 -8.05
N PRO A 458 37.82 23.46 -9.38
CA PRO A 458 37.29 22.29 -10.05
C PRO A 458 37.95 21.06 -9.45
N SER A 459 37.22 20.35 -8.59
CA SER A 459 37.69 19.09 -8.05
C SER A 459 37.85 18.17 -9.24
N GLY A 460 39.09 17.73 -9.50
CA GLY A 460 39.37 16.77 -10.57
C GLY A 460 38.41 15.57 -10.52
N PRO A 461 38.32 14.78 -11.60
CA PRO A 461 37.28 13.77 -11.75
C PRO A 461 37.15 12.89 -10.50
N ALA A 462 35.98 12.93 -9.88
CA ALA A 462 35.69 12.29 -8.59
C ALA A 462 35.81 10.76 -8.58
N TRP A 463 36.12 10.13 -9.73
CA TRP A 463 36.27 8.68 -9.87
C TRP A 463 37.67 8.16 -9.50
N ARG A 464 38.74 8.96 -9.61
CA ARG A 464 40.12 8.53 -9.34
C ARG A 464 40.33 7.90 -7.96
N PRO A 465 39.87 8.50 -6.84
CA PRO A 465 40.05 7.88 -5.52
C PRO A 465 39.22 6.60 -5.36
N HIS A 466 38.07 6.49 -6.04
CA HIS A 466 37.27 5.26 -6.05
C HIS A 466 38.00 4.15 -6.84
N LEU A 467 38.66 4.47 -7.96
CA LEU A 467 39.47 3.52 -8.73
C LEU A 467 40.67 3.01 -7.90
N LEU A 468 41.41 3.91 -7.25
CA LEU A 468 42.55 3.52 -6.41
C LEU A 468 42.12 2.64 -5.23
N ALA A 469 40.97 2.94 -4.60
CA ALA A 469 40.42 2.10 -3.55
C ALA A 469 40.04 0.70 -4.05
N TRP A 470 39.46 0.60 -5.26
CA TRP A 470 39.15 -0.69 -5.89
C TRP A 470 40.42 -1.49 -6.22
N LEU A 471 41.42 -0.88 -6.84
CA LEU A 471 42.70 -1.53 -7.17
C LEU A 471 43.45 -1.97 -5.90
N GLY A 472 43.46 -1.13 -4.87
CA GLY A 472 44.03 -1.46 -3.57
C GLY A 472 43.31 -2.64 -2.90
N LEU A 473 41.98 -2.69 -2.96
CA LEU A 473 41.21 -3.83 -2.47
C LEU A 473 41.52 -5.11 -3.26
N ALA A 474 41.63 -5.02 -4.59
CA ALA A 474 41.98 -6.16 -5.43
C ALA A 474 43.35 -6.73 -5.06
N LEU A 475 44.36 -5.87 -4.85
CA LEU A 475 45.67 -6.30 -4.39
C LEU A 475 45.61 -6.98 -3.01
N LEU A 476 44.84 -6.41 -2.07
CA LEU A 476 44.67 -7.01 -0.74
C LEU A 476 43.96 -8.36 -0.80
N LEU A 477 42.98 -8.53 -1.67
CA LEU A 477 42.30 -9.81 -1.86
C LEU A 477 43.21 -10.86 -2.52
N ASP A 478 43.97 -10.48 -3.55
CA ASP A 478 44.89 -11.41 -4.23
C ASP A 478 46.01 -11.91 -3.30
N LEU A 479 46.52 -11.04 -2.43
CA LEU A 479 47.54 -11.42 -1.44
C LEU A 479 46.93 -12.14 -0.22
N GLY A 480 45.81 -11.63 0.29
CA GLY A 480 45.17 -12.11 1.51
C GLY A 480 44.59 -13.51 1.36
N LEU A 481 43.87 -13.78 0.26
CA LEU A 481 43.22 -15.07 0.02
C LEU A 481 44.21 -16.23 -0.22
N ARG A 482 45.51 -15.95 -0.37
CA ARG A 482 46.55 -16.98 -0.48
C ARG A 482 47.10 -17.44 0.88
N LEU A 483 46.76 -16.75 1.96
CA LEU A 483 47.27 -17.07 3.28
C LEU A 483 46.68 -18.40 3.78
N PRO A 484 47.48 -19.28 4.42
CA PRO A 484 47.04 -20.62 4.83
C PRO A 484 45.97 -20.60 5.92
N MET A 485 45.86 -19.49 6.65
CA MET A 485 44.84 -19.29 7.70
C MET A 485 43.47 -18.90 7.14
N VAL A 486 43.37 -18.57 5.85
CA VAL A 486 42.10 -18.19 5.23
C VAL A 486 41.23 -19.43 5.01
N PRO A 487 39.94 -19.37 5.37
CA PRO A 487 38.99 -20.46 5.14
C PRO A 487 39.01 -20.99 3.70
N TYR A 488 38.96 -22.31 3.51
CA TYR A 488 39.09 -22.95 2.20
C TYR A 488 38.10 -22.39 1.17
N ASN A 489 36.85 -22.18 1.57
CA ASN A 489 35.76 -21.64 0.77
C ASN A 489 36.02 -20.22 0.23
N LEU A 490 36.90 -19.45 0.88
CA LEU A 490 37.32 -18.14 0.37
C LEU A 490 38.52 -18.25 -0.58
N ARG A 491 39.42 -19.21 -0.36
CA ARG A 491 40.58 -19.47 -1.22
C ARG A 491 40.15 -19.99 -2.59
N GLU A 492 39.13 -20.84 -2.60
CA GLU A 492 38.52 -21.43 -3.80
C GLU A 492 37.87 -20.39 -4.73
N LEU A 493 37.64 -19.15 -4.26
CA LEU A 493 37.12 -18.08 -5.12
C LEU A 493 38.15 -17.58 -6.15
N LEU A 494 39.45 -17.87 -5.95
CA LEU A 494 40.50 -17.49 -6.88
C LEU A 494 40.67 -18.53 -7.98
N LEU A 495 40.52 -18.09 -9.24
CA LEU A 495 40.85 -18.91 -10.40
C LEU A 495 42.36 -19.23 -10.43
N PRO A 496 42.75 -20.41 -10.92
CA PRO A 496 44.16 -20.77 -11.02
C PRO A 496 44.92 -19.90 -12.03
N GLY A 497 46.23 -19.72 -11.79
CA GLY A 497 47.14 -18.98 -12.69
C GLY A 497 46.79 -17.49 -12.82
N TRP A 498 46.84 -16.97 -14.06
CA TRP A 498 46.49 -15.57 -14.37
C TRP A 498 45.02 -15.22 -14.07
N GLY A 499 44.16 -16.24 -13.92
CA GLY A 499 42.78 -16.06 -13.49
C GLY A 499 42.67 -15.46 -12.08
N SER A 500 43.65 -15.66 -11.19
CA SER A 500 43.62 -15.16 -9.81
C SER A 500 43.50 -13.64 -9.75
N THR A 501 44.21 -12.93 -10.62
CA THR A 501 44.12 -11.46 -10.70
C THR A 501 42.75 -11.01 -11.18
N LEU A 502 42.15 -11.74 -12.13
CA LEU A 502 40.78 -11.48 -12.58
C LEU A 502 39.78 -11.71 -11.45
N SER A 503 39.93 -12.80 -10.68
CA SER A 503 39.15 -13.09 -9.48
C SER A 503 39.25 -11.97 -8.45
N ALA A 504 40.47 -11.54 -8.13
CA ALA A 504 40.71 -10.47 -7.19
C ALA A 504 40.08 -9.13 -7.64
N LEU A 505 40.22 -8.76 -8.92
CA LEU A 505 39.60 -7.56 -9.49
C LEU A 505 38.07 -7.65 -9.46
N GLY A 506 37.49 -8.78 -9.85
CA GLY A 506 36.05 -9.01 -9.88
C GLY A 506 35.42 -9.05 -8.49
N LEU A 507 36.02 -9.78 -7.54
CA LEU A 507 35.62 -9.81 -6.14
C LEU A 507 35.74 -8.44 -5.48
N ALA A 508 36.83 -7.71 -5.74
CA ALA A 508 36.98 -6.33 -5.26
C ALA A 508 35.90 -5.43 -5.85
N GLY A 509 35.58 -5.57 -7.14
CA GLY A 509 34.53 -4.80 -7.80
C GLY A 509 33.15 -5.10 -7.20
N ALA A 510 32.84 -6.37 -6.98
CA ALA A 510 31.63 -6.84 -6.34
C ALA A 510 31.48 -6.27 -4.92
N ALA A 511 32.48 -6.45 -4.06
CA ALA A 511 32.49 -5.94 -2.70
C ALA A 511 32.39 -4.41 -2.66
N TYR A 512 33.11 -3.72 -3.56
CA TYR A 512 33.08 -2.27 -3.68
C TYR A 512 31.69 -1.75 -4.04
N LEU A 513 31.04 -2.37 -5.03
CA LEU A 513 29.69 -2.03 -5.45
C LEU A 513 28.70 -2.32 -4.32
N CYS A 514 28.73 -3.50 -3.70
CA CYS A 514 27.87 -3.83 -2.55
C CYS A 514 27.99 -2.80 -1.41
N ALA A 515 29.21 -2.38 -1.09
CA ALA A 515 29.48 -1.41 -0.03
C ALA A 515 29.03 0.02 -0.37
N ASN A 516 29.19 0.46 -1.62
CA ASN A 516 29.06 1.86 -2.03
C ASN A 516 27.82 2.17 -2.90
N GLY A 517 27.27 1.18 -3.60
CA GLY A 517 26.08 1.29 -4.44
C GLY A 517 24.89 1.92 -3.70
N PRO A 518 24.58 1.50 -2.45
CA PRO A 518 23.50 2.09 -1.66
C PRO A 518 23.61 3.61 -1.43
N PHE A 519 24.82 4.19 -1.42
CA PHE A 519 24.99 5.65 -1.28
C PHE A 519 24.44 6.45 -2.46
N LEU A 520 24.33 5.84 -3.65
CA LEU A 520 23.74 6.50 -4.82
C LEU A 520 22.27 6.84 -4.57
N LEU A 521 21.56 5.94 -3.88
CA LEU A 521 20.15 6.10 -3.52
C LEU A 521 19.97 7.22 -2.48
N LEU A 522 20.96 7.44 -1.61
CA LEU A 522 20.93 8.49 -0.59
C LEU A 522 21.18 9.90 -1.14
N ARG A 523 21.54 10.05 -2.42
CA ARG A 523 21.81 11.37 -3.03
C ARG A 523 20.49 12.14 -3.22
N PRO A 524 20.44 13.46 -2.93
CA PRO A 524 19.21 14.25 -3.07
C PRO A 524 18.52 14.14 -4.44
N ARG A 525 19.32 14.10 -5.52
CA ARG A 525 18.83 13.93 -6.91
C ARG A 525 18.08 12.62 -7.15
N TRP A 526 18.47 11.56 -6.44
CA TRP A 526 17.91 10.21 -6.55
C TRP A 526 17.06 9.86 -5.32
N ARG A 527 16.74 10.83 -4.47
CA ARG A 527 15.99 10.57 -3.24
C ARG A 527 14.58 10.04 -3.51
N ALA A 528 13.95 10.44 -4.61
CA ALA A 528 12.70 9.82 -5.07
C ALA A 528 12.93 8.39 -5.58
N ALA A 529 14.13 8.06 -6.08
CA ALA A 529 14.53 6.72 -6.48
C ALA A 529 14.83 5.80 -5.30
N LEU A 530 14.94 6.30 -4.05
CA LEU A 530 14.84 5.42 -2.87
C LEU A 530 13.55 4.62 -2.91
N LEU A 531 12.47 5.16 -3.47
CA LEU A 531 11.19 4.43 -3.55
C LEU A 531 11.18 3.35 -4.63
N LEU A 532 12.22 3.33 -5.45
CA LEU A 532 12.52 2.29 -6.41
C LEU A 532 13.80 1.57 -5.99
N PHE A 533 14.22 1.64 -4.71
CA PHE A 533 15.44 0.95 -4.29
C PHE A 533 15.40 -0.54 -4.62
N PRO A 534 14.27 -1.27 -4.53
CA PRO A 534 14.29 -2.68 -4.93
C PRO A 534 14.74 -2.85 -6.39
N LEU A 535 14.26 -1.98 -7.30
CA LEU A 535 14.68 -1.97 -8.71
C LEU A 535 16.12 -1.49 -8.89
N GLY A 536 16.55 -0.48 -8.13
CA GLY A 536 17.93 0.01 -8.14
C GLY A 536 18.93 -1.06 -7.67
N LEU A 537 18.54 -1.85 -6.66
CA LEU A 537 19.31 -2.97 -6.15
C LEU A 537 19.33 -4.14 -7.15
N VAL A 538 18.25 -4.37 -7.92
CA VAL A 538 18.26 -5.35 -9.03
C VAL A 538 19.26 -4.93 -10.12
N ALA A 539 19.30 -3.66 -10.49
CA ALA A 539 20.28 -3.17 -11.48
C ALA A 539 21.72 -3.30 -10.97
N GLN A 540 21.96 -3.02 -9.69
CA GLN A 540 23.25 -3.27 -9.04
C GLN A 540 23.59 -4.76 -9.02
N ALA A 541 22.63 -5.61 -8.67
CA ALA A 541 22.80 -7.06 -8.61
C ALA A 541 23.17 -7.63 -9.98
N LEU A 542 22.58 -7.14 -11.07
CA LEU A 542 22.97 -7.55 -12.42
C LEU A 542 24.45 -7.24 -12.70
N ALA A 543 24.92 -6.04 -12.36
CA ALA A 543 26.31 -5.67 -12.55
C ALA A 543 27.25 -6.53 -11.70
N VAL A 544 26.89 -6.82 -10.45
CA VAL A 544 27.71 -7.66 -9.57
C VAL A 544 27.70 -9.13 -10.01
N PHE A 545 26.55 -9.65 -10.45
CA PHE A 545 26.44 -11.00 -11.00
C PHE A 545 27.37 -11.18 -12.20
N LEU A 546 27.37 -10.23 -13.14
CA LEU A 546 28.23 -10.29 -14.32
C LEU A 546 29.71 -10.30 -13.93
N LEU A 547 30.11 -9.48 -12.94
CA LEU A 547 31.48 -9.48 -12.41
C LEU A 547 31.84 -10.84 -11.80
N LEU A 548 31.00 -11.38 -10.92
CA LEU A 548 31.27 -12.65 -10.27
C LEU A 548 31.27 -13.82 -11.26
N ARG A 549 30.38 -13.80 -12.25
CA ARG A 549 30.24 -14.86 -13.25
C ARG A 549 31.46 -15.02 -14.14
N ILE A 550 32.22 -13.94 -14.37
CA ILE A 550 33.47 -13.95 -15.14
C ILE A 550 34.70 -14.11 -14.26
N SER A 551 34.61 -13.81 -12.96
CA SER A 551 35.78 -13.72 -12.08
C SER A 551 35.92 -14.88 -11.11
N VAL A 552 34.87 -15.64 -10.83
CA VAL A 552 34.87 -16.71 -9.81
C VAL A 552 34.55 -18.05 -10.46
N PRO A 553 35.08 -19.19 -9.97
CA PRO A 553 34.66 -20.51 -10.43
C PRO A 553 33.13 -20.69 -10.35
N LEU A 554 32.58 -21.38 -11.35
CA LEU A 554 31.14 -21.64 -11.41
C LEU A 554 30.67 -22.51 -10.23
N GLU A 555 31.52 -23.44 -9.77
CA GLU A 555 31.28 -24.27 -8.59
C GLU A 555 31.02 -23.42 -7.34
N SER A 556 31.83 -22.38 -7.10
CA SER A 556 31.62 -21.47 -5.96
C SER A 556 30.32 -20.69 -6.05
N LEU A 557 29.81 -20.42 -7.26
CA LEU A 557 28.48 -19.83 -7.44
C LEU A 557 27.37 -20.85 -7.13
N HIS A 558 27.55 -22.10 -7.54
CA HIS A 558 26.61 -23.19 -7.21
C HIS A 558 26.60 -23.51 -5.71
N ASP A 559 27.71 -23.38 -5.01
CA ASP A 559 27.76 -23.58 -3.55
C ASP A 559 26.83 -22.62 -2.81
N ILE A 560 26.68 -21.39 -3.33
CA ILE A 560 25.87 -20.33 -2.71
C ILE A 560 24.44 -20.31 -3.24
N LEU A 561 24.25 -20.50 -4.56
CA LEU A 561 22.97 -20.33 -5.23
C LEU A 561 22.24 -21.65 -5.51
N GLY A 562 22.97 -22.76 -5.47
CA GLY A 562 22.54 -24.05 -6.01
C GLY A 562 22.84 -24.20 -7.48
N ALA A 563 23.00 -25.45 -7.91
CA ALA A 563 22.97 -25.77 -9.33
C ALA A 563 21.55 -25.53 -9.88
N PRO A 564 21.40 -25.09 -11.14
CA PRO A 564 20.09 -24.90 -11.75
C PRO A 564 19.25 -26.19 -11.73
N VAL A 565 18.01 -26.10 -11.24
CA VAL A 565 17.05 -27.21 -11.10
C VAL A 565 15.68 -26.90 -11.69
N LEU A 566 15.43 -25.65 -12.07
CA LEU A 566 14.22 -25.27 -12.81
C LEU A 566 14.50 -25.61 -14.27
N ASP A 567 13.49 -26.09 -15.02
CA ASP A 567 13.57 -26.34 -16.47
C ASP A 567 13.68 -25.04 -17.29
N TRP A 568 14.48 -24.09 -16.82
CA TRP A 568 14.77 -22.78 -17.37
C TRP A 568 16.18 -22.78 -17.97
N PRO A 569 16.52 -21.79 -18.82
CA PRO A 569 17.89 -21.58 -19.21
C PRO A 569 18.81 -21.42 -17.97
N PRO A 570 19.86 -22.24 -17.79
CA PRO A 570 20.63 -22.33 -16.55
C PRO A 570 21.18 -20.98 -16.05
N VAL A 571 21.60 -20.11 -16.98
CA VAL A 571 22.12 -18.78 -16.67
C VAL A 571 21.03 -17.85 -16.13
N LEU A 572 19.80 -17.97 -16.61
CA LEU A 572 18.67 -17.15 -16.15
C LEU A 572 18.21 -17.56 -14.77
N GLU A 573 18.18 -18.86 -14.47
CA GLU A 573 17.89 -19.33 -13.11
C GLU A 573 18.95 -18.84 -12.12
N LEU A 574 20.24 -19.04 -12.44
CA LEU A 574 21.34 -18.60 -11.58
C LEU A 574 21.31 -17.09 -11.34
N LEU A 575 21.05 -16.30 -12.40
CA LEU A 575 20.84 -14.86 -12.29
C LEU A 575 19.66 -14.54 -11.36
N GLY A 576 18.50 -15.16 -11.57
CA GLY A 576 17.30 -14.93 -10.75
C GLY A 576 17.56 -15.18 -9.27
N ARG A 577 18.15 -16.33 -8.92
CA ARG A 577 18.54 -16.68 -7.55
C ARG A 577 19.52 -15.66 -6.96
N TYR A 578 20.53 -15.26 -7.74
CA TYR A 578 21.49 -14.24 -7.31
C TYR A 578 20.84 -12.88 -7.05
N LEU A 579 19.95 -12.41 -7.94
CA LEU A 579 19.28 -11.12 -7.79
C LEU A 579 18.52 -11.05 -6.45
N LEU A 580 17.83 -12.12 -6.08
CA LEU A 580 17.09 -12.23 -4.83
C LEU A 580 18.02 -12.22 -3.61
N LEU A 581 19.07 -13.07 -3.63
CA LEU A 581 20.06 -13.11 -2.56
C LEU A 581 20.76 -11.75 -2.39
N HIS A 582 21.18 -11.13 -3.48
CA HIS A 582 21.80 -9.80 -3.48
C HIS A 582 20.87 -8.75 -2.89
N LEU A 583 19.59 -8.77 -3.26
CA LEU A 583 18.57 -7.88 -2.71
C LEU A 583 18.47 -8.04 -1.19
N ALA A 584 18.41 -9.28 -0.69
CA ALA A 584 18.34 -9.55 0.75
C ALA A 584 19.56 -9.01 1.52
N LEU A 585 20.78 -9.18 0.98
CA LEU A 585 22.03 -8.75 1.61
C LEU A 585 22.23 -7.22 1.56
N VAL A 586 22.13 -6.62 0.37
CA VAL A 586 22.41 -5.19 0.19
C VAL A 586 21.32 -4.30 0.80
N ASN A 587 20.11 -4.84 0.96
CA ASN A 587 19.07 -4.17 1.74
C ASN A 587 19.50 -3.90 3.20
N GLN A 588 20.27 -4.80 3.83
CA GLN A 588 20.78 -4.59 5.19
C GLN A 588 21.86 -3.51 5.25
N VAL A 589 22.71 -3.43 4.20
CA VAL A 589 23.69 -2.34 4.06
C VAL A 589 22.96 -1.00 3.99
N LEU A 590 21.90 -0.89 3.18
CA LEU A 590 21.08 0.32 3.10
C LEU A 590 20.44 0.68 4.44
N GLY A 591 19.88 -0.30 5.16
CA GLY A 591 19.32 -0.11 6.50
C GLY A 591 20.31 0.50 7.49
N ALA A 592 21.52 -0.07 7.57
CA ALA A 592 22.59 0.44 8.42
C ALA A 592 22.97 1.89 8.08
N LEU A 593 23.07 2.24 6.79
CA LEU A 593 23.36 3.60 6.35
C LEU A 593 22.25 4.59 6.74
N LEU A 594 20.98 4.17 6.62
CA LEU A 594 19.82 5.00 6.99
C LEU A 594 19.73 5.21 8.51
N LEU A 595 20.00 4.18 9.31
CA LEU A 595 20.11 4.28 10.77
C LEU A 595 21.19 5.27 11.18
N LEU A 596 22.39 5.14 10.60
CA LEU A 596 23.48 6.06 10.90
C LEU A 596 23.16 7.49 10.45
N ARG A 597 22.50 7.65 9.31
CA ARG A 597 22.03 8.96 8.83
C ARG A 597 20.98 9.59 9.77
N LEU A 598 20.13 8.78 10.40
CA LEU A 598 19.17 9.23 11.42
C LEU A 598 19.91 9.74 12.67
N LEU A 599 20.89 8.98 13.17
CA LEU A 599 21.70 9.35 14.34
C LEU A 599 22.53 10.63 14.09
N LEU A 600 22.94 10.87 12.85
CA LEU A 600 23.58 12.11 12.42
C LEU A 600 22.59 13.30 12.26
N GLN A 601 21.33 13.14 12.69
CA GLN A 601 20.26 14.14 12.71
C GLN A 601 20.00 14.83 11.37
N ARG A 602 20.06 14.05 10.28
CA ARG A 602 19.83 14.58 8.94
C ARG A 602 18.34 14.81 8.66
N ALA A 603 18.02 15.92 7.99
CA ALA A 603 16.66 16.24 7.60
C ALA A 603 15.99 15.13 6.78
N GLY A 604 14.84 14.67 7.29
CA GLY A 604 14.02 13.60 6.69
C GLY A 604 14.62 12.20 6.74
N ALA A 605 15.67 11.96 7.55
CA ALA A 605 16.24 10.61 7.73
C ALA A 605 15.23 9.63 8.33
N LEU A 606 14.40 10.06 9.29
CA LEU A 606 13.35 9.22 9.86
C LEU A 606 12.37 8.72 8.79
N ALA A 607 11.98 9.61 7.87
CA ALA A 607 11.06 9.26 6.80
C ALA A 607 11.66 8.24 5.83
N ASP A 608 12.94 8.41 5.49
CA ASP A 608 13.66 7.49 4.62
C ASP A 608 13.84 6.12 5.31
N LEU A 609 14.09 6.09 6.63
CA LEU A 609 14.19 4.88 7.44
C LEU A 609 12.84 4.16 7.56
N LEU A 610 11.75 4.88 7.87
CA LEU A 610 10.41 4.29 7.95
C LEU A 610 10.01 3.65 6.62
N TYR A 611 10.29 4.32 5.50
CA TYR A 611 10.06 3.73 4.18
C TYR A 611 10.87 2.44 3.98
N TRP A 612 12.16 2.46 4.34
CA TRP A 612 12.99 1.26 4.26
C TRP A 612 12.46 0.12 5.14
N ILE A 613 12.00 0.40 6.37
CA ILE A 613 11.38 -0.61 7.25
C ILE A 613 10.15 -1.21 6.57
N GLY A 614 9.23 -0.37 6.07
CA GLY A 614 8.02 -0.83 5.39
C GLY A 614 8.33 -1.71 4.19
N ALA A 615 9.18 -1.22 3.27
CA ALA A 615 9.57 -1.97 2.08
C ALA A 615 10.34 -3.25 2.41
N SER A 616 11.25 -3.22 3.39
CA SER A 616 12.02 -4.40 3.81
C SER A 616 11.15 -5.45 4.44
N ALA A 617 10.19 -5.04 5.29
CA ALA A 617 9.24 -5.96 5.90
C ALA A 617 8.40 -6.64 4.82
N LEU A 618 7.84 -5.88 3.87
CA LEU A 618 7.05 -6.44 2.77
C LEU A 618 7.83 -7.40 1.87
N LEU A 619 9.13 -7.17 1.70
CA LEU A 619 10.01 -8.04 0.90
C LEU A 619 10.55 -9.25 1.68
N ALA A 620 10.59 -9.20 3.02
CA ALA A 620 11.27 -10.20 3.82
C ALA A 620 10.71 -11.61 3.60
N TRP A 621 9.39 -11.75 3.62
CA TRP A 621 8.73 -13.04 3.45
C TRP A 621 8.85 -13.60 2.02
N PRO A 622 8.55 -12.85 0.94
CA PRO A 622 8.82 -13.31 -0.42
C PRO A 622 10.28 -13.70 -0.67
N LEU A 623 11.24 -12.93 -0.13
CA LEU A 623 12.65 -13.25 -0.25
C LEU A 623 12.98 -14.55 0.49
N TYR A 624 12.46 -14.75 1.70
CA TYR A 624 12.63 -15.99 2.43
C TYR A 624 12.11 -17.21 1.67
N GLN A 625 10.89 -17.12 1.12
CA GLN A 625 10.29 -18.20 0.33
C GLN A 625 11.16 -18.59 -0.87
N LEU A 626 11.65 -17.59 -1.63
CA LEU A 626 12.40 -17.87 -2.84
C LEU A 626 13.89 -18.21 -2.60
N ILE A 627 14.51 -17.67 -1.55
CA ILE A 627 15.93 -17.89 -1.24
C ILE A 627 16.14 -19.14 -0.39
N VAL A 628 15.25 -19.39 0.58
CA VAL A 628 15.43 -20.44 1.60
C VAL A 628 14.53 -21.64 1.32
N VAL A 629 13.21 -21.42 1.19
CA VAL A 629 12.27 -22.54 1.00
C VAL A 629 12.45 -23.20 -0.36
N GLN A 630 12.74 -22.42 -1.39
CA GLN A 630 13.06 -22.90 -2.75
C GLN A 630 14.57 -22.97 -3.02
N ALA A 631 15.40 -23.06 -1.98
CA ALA A 631 16.85 -23.17 -2.14
C ALA A 631 17.22 -24.43 -2.95
N ALA A 632 18.17 -24.29 -3.88
CA ALA A 632 18.75 -25.41 -4.62
C ALA A 632 20.15 -25.80 -4.09
N THR A 633 20.47 -25.37 -2.87
CA THR A 633 21.72 -25.64 -2.17
C THR A 633 21.43 -25.98 -0.71
N ASP A 634 22.15 -26.97 -0.21
CA ASP A 634 22.14 -27.38 1.18
C ASP A 634 22.94 -26.40 2.07
N ASN A 635 23.99 -25.77 1.54
CA ASN A 635 24.82 -24.82 2.29
C ASN A 635 24.00 -23.65 2.85
N LEU A 636 22.93 -23.21 2.19
CA LEU A 636 22.10 -22.14 2.71
C LEU A 636 21.15 -22.65 3.81
N VAL A 637 20.56 -23.83 3.63
CA VAL A 637 19.54 -24.37 4.52
C VAL A 637 20.15 -25.03 5.76
N GLU A 638 21.20 -25.84 5.59
CA GLU A 638 21.87 -26.57 6.68
C GLU A 638 22.68 -25.66 7.61
N LEU A 639 23.22 -24.54 7.11
CA LEU A 639 24.02 -23.61 7.93
C LEU A 639 23.14 -22.68 8.78
N MET A 640 21.85 -22.59 8.50
CA MET A 640 20.90 -21.75 9.23
C MET A 640 20.29 -22.50 10.40
N ALA A 641 20.21 -21.84 11.56
CA ALA A 641 19.60 -22.41 12.74
C ALA A 641 18.10 -22.70 12.56
N TRP A 642 17.54 -23.48 13.47
CA TRP A 642 16.10 -23.72 13.59
C TRP A 642 15.49 -24.23 12.27
N ASN A 643 16.17 -25.18 11.63
CA ASN A 643 15.73 -25.79 10.37
C ASN A 643 15.45 -24.75 9.27
N ALA A 644 16.37 -23.79 9.12
CA ALA A 644 16.24 -22.66 8.19
C ALA A 644 14.91 -21.89 8.29
N SER A 645 14.40 -21.72 9.52
CA SER A 645 13.17 -20.96 9.74
C SER A 645 13.29 -19.49 9.31
N PHE A 646 12.15 -18.85 9.07
CA PHE A 646 12.09 -17.41 8.82
C PHE A 646 12.75 -16.59 9.94
N ALA A 647 12.61 -17.03 11.19
CA ALA A 647 13.25 -16.39 12.34
C ALA A 647 14.78 -16.43 12.24
N ALA A 648 15.37 -17.55 11.83
CA ALA A 648 16.82 -17.67 11.65
C ALA A 648 17.31 -16.75 10.53
N ALA A 649 16.58 -16.70 9.40
CA ALA A 649 16.86 -15.78 8.31
C ALA A 649 16.83 -14.32 8.75
N ALA A 650 15.81 -13.93 9.52
CA ALA A 650 15.65 -12.58 10.06
C ALA A 650 16.79 -12.23 11.04
N VAL A 651 17.20 -13.17 11.90
CA VAL A 651 18.31 -12.99 12.84
C VAL A 651 19.63 -12.78 12.10
N LEU A 652 19.92 -13.56 11.06
CA LEU A 652 21.12 -13.36 10.22
C LEU A 652 21.07 -12.05 9.44
N ALA A 653 19.91 -11.65 8.92
CA ALA A 653 19.74 -10.35 8.27
C ALA A 653 20.00 -9.19 9.24
N ALA A 654 19.48 -9.28 10.47
CA ALA A 654 19.74 -8.31 11.53
C ALA A 654 21.23 -8.29 11.93
N ALA A 655 21.88 -9.46 12.01
CA ALA A 655 23.31 -9.56 12.26
C ALA A 655 24.13 -8.79 11.22
N LEU A 656 23.83 -9.00 9.93
CA LEU A 656 24.47 -8.29 8.83
C LEU A 656 24.25 -6.77 8.92
N CYS A 657 23.01 -6.34 9.20
CA CYS A 657 22.69 -4.92 9.39
C CYS A 657 23.50 -4.29 10.53
N LEU A 658 23.67 -5.00 11.65
CA LEU A 658 24.46 -4.53 12.80
C LEU A 658 25.96 -4.47 12.48
N ILE A 659 26.51 -5.44 11.76
CA ILE A 659 27.92 -5.42 11.30
C ILE A 659 28.14 -4.21 10.38
N CYS A 660 27.22 -3.95 9.46
CA CYS A 660 27.28 -2.77 8.59
C CYS A 660 27.16 -1.45 9.38
N LEU A 661 26.31 -1.41 10.41
CA LEU A 661 26.17 -0.25 11.29
C LEU A 661 27.45 0.00 12.10
N ALA A 662 28.10 -1.06 12.58
CA ALA A 662 29.36 -0.98 13.31
C ALA A 662 30.46 -0.33 12.45
N ALA A 663 30.57 -0.72 11.18
CA ALA A 663 31.54 -0.14 10.24
C ALA A 663 31.34 1.38 10.07
N GLY A 664 30.10 1.81 9.83
CA GLY A 664 29.77 3.23 9.70
C GLY A 664 29.97 4.01 11.00
N ALA A 665 29.55 3.43 12.13
CA ALA A 665 29.69 4.04 13.45
C ALA A 665 31.17 4.22 13.84
N LEU A 666 32.02 3.23 13.56
CA LEU A 666 33.46 3.29 13.79
C LEU A 666 34.11 4.45 13.02
N LEU A 667 33.74 4.59 11.74
CA LEU A 667 34.20 5.70 10.91
C LEU A 667 33.77 7.06 11.47
N MET A 668 32.52 7.18 11.94
CA MET A 668 32.02 8.40 12.57
C MET A 668 32.72 8.68 13.91
N ALA A 669 33.00 7.65 14.71
CA ALA A 669 33.75 7.78 15.97
C ALA A 669 35.14 8.38 15.71
N ALA A 670 35.85 7.87 14.70
CA ALA A 670 37.16 8.36 14.31
C ALA A 670 37.13 9.81 13.80
N TRP A 671 36.20 10.13 12.88
CA TRP A 671 36.16 11.48 12.27
C TRP A 671 35.58 12.56 13.18
N ARG A 672 34.61 12.22 14.03
CA ARG A 672 33.97 13.17 14.96
C ARG A 672 34.59 13.16 16.35
N ARG A 673 35.54 12.26 16.62
CA ARG A 673 36.13 12.02 17.95
C ARG A 673 35.06 11.84 19.03
N SER A 674 34.06 11.01 18.73
CA SER A 674 32.87 10.83 19.58
C SER A 674 32.88 9.46 20.26
N LEU A 675 32.92 9.47 21.60
CA LEU A 675 32.79 8.25 22.41
C LEU A 675 31.45 7.54 22.16
N GLY A 676 30.36 8.28 21.98
CA GLY A 676 29.04 7.71 21.72
C GLY A 676 28.99 6.87 20.44
N PHE A 677 29.61 7.33 19.35
CA PHE A 677 29.74 6.52 18.14
C PHE A 677 30.71 5.34 18.30
N GLY A 678 31.73 5.47 19.15
CA GLY A 678 32.62 4.37 19.51
C GLY A 678 31.90 3.25 20.27
N LEU A 679 31.09 3.61 21.28
CA LEU A 679 30.24 2.68 22.01
C LEU A 679 29.20 2.02 21.09
N LEU A 680 28.57 2.80 20.20
CA LEU A 680 27.65 2.25 19.20
C LEU A 680 28.35 1.23 18.29
N ALA A 681 29.56 1.52 17.82
CA ALA A 681 30.31 0.60 16.97
C ALA A 681 30.61 -0.72 17.71
N LEU A 682 31.02 -0.64 18.98
CA LEU A 682 31.28 -1.80 19.83
C LEU A 682 30.02 -2.63 20.06
N LEU A 683 28.91 -1.99 20.45
CA LEU A 683 27.63 -2.65 20.71
C LEU A 683 27.06 -3.28 19.44
N ALA A 684 27.14 -2.59 18.30
CA ALA A 684 26.69 -3.11 17.02
C ALA A 684 27.55 -4.28 16.54
N ALA A 685 28.88 -4.23 16.71
CA ALA A 685 29.77 -5.35 16.38
C ALA A 685 29.50 -6.57 17.28
N GLY A 686 29.38 -6.36 18.60
CA GLY A 686 29.08 -7.43 19.55
C GLY A 686 27.69 -8.04 19.32
N GLY A 687 26.68 -7.21 19.10
CA GLY A 687 25.33 -7.68 18.75
C GLY A 687 25.29 -8.43 17.42
N GLY A 688 26.00 -7.93 16.39
CA GLY A 688 26.14 -8.61 15.11
C GLY A 688 26.82 -9.98 15.24
N ALA A 689 27.85 -10.10 16.07
CA ALA A 689 28.51 -11.38 16.37
C ALA A 689 27.58 -12.35 17.10
N ALA A 690 26.87 -11.87 18.13
CA ALA A 690 25.94 -12.68 18.91
C ALA A 690 24.77 -13.19 18.05
N LEU A 691 24.19 -12.33 17.20
CA LEU A 691 23.13 -12.72 16.27
C LEU A 691 23.64 -13.64 15.16
N SER A 692 24.87 -13.47 14.68
CA SER A 692 25.48 -14.40 13.71
C SER A 692 25.59 -15.80 14.33
N TRP A 693 26.10 -15.90 15.56
CA TRP A 693 26.12 -17.18 16.28
C TRP A 693 24.71 -17.75 16.43
N LEU A 694 23.75 -16.96 16.96
CA LEU A 694 22.39 -17.41 17.20
C LEU A 694 21.67 -17.89 15.93
N GLY A 695 21.91 -17.22 14.80
CA GLY A 695 21.26 -17.52 13.53
C GLY A 695 21.89 -18.67 12.73
N THR A 696 23.08 -19.14 13.12
CA THR A 696 23.77 -20.25 12.47
C THR A 696 23.60 -21.58 13.21
N GLU A 697 23.55 -22.69 12.49
CA GLU A 697 23.33 -24.02 13.07
C GLU A 697 24.50 -24.46 13.96
N ALA A 698 24.17 -24.92 15.16
CA ALA A 698 25.15 -25.30 16.18
C ALA A 698 25.69 -26.72 15.96
N MET A 699 24.89 -27.60 15.36
CA MET A 699 25.25 -29.00 15.14
C MET A 699 24.77 -29.49 13.78
N ILE A 700 25.73 -29.80 12.90
CA ILE A 700 25.53 -30.39 11.58
C ILE A 700 26.18 -31.77 11.58
N VAL A 701 25.43 -32.79 11.14
CA VAL A 701 25.90 -34.17 11.03
C VAL A 701 26.01 -34.52 9.55
N LYS A 702 27.23 -34.53 9.00
CA LYS A 702 27.47 -34.76 7.57
C LYS A 702 28.83 -35.42 7.33
N TYR A 703 28.92 -36.26 6.31
CA TYR A 703 30.15 -36.98 5.94
C TYR A 703 30.77 -37.80 7.10
N GLY A 704 29.94 -38.36 7.98
CA GLY A 704 30.39 -39.11 9.15
C GLY A 704 31.05 -38.25 10.24
N ARG A 705 30.80 -36.94 10.23
CA ARG A 705 31.39 -35.97 11.17
C ARG A 705 30.32 -35.06 11.77
N VAL A 706 30.64 -34.49 12.93
CA VAL A 706 29.81 -33.49 13.62
C VAL A 706 30.59 -32.19 13.71
N PHE A 707 30.02 -31.11 13.20
CA PHE A 707 30.61 -29.78 13.22
C PHE A 707 29.53 -28.70 13.27
N SER A 708 29.87 -27.48 13.67
CA SER A 708 28.95 -26.34 13.59
C SER A 708 29.06 -25.59 12.27
N ALA A 709 28.03 -24.81 11.93
CA ALA A 709 28.06 -23.94 10.75
C ALA A 709 29.25 -22.95 10.77
N LEU A 710 29.58 -22.40 11.95
CA LEU A 710 30.76 -21.54 12.09
C LEU A 710 32.08 -22.30 11.86
N GLN A 711 32.18 -23.55 12.30
CA GLN A 711 33.33 -24.40 11.98
C GLN A 711 33.43 -24.65 10.48
N PHE A 712 32.31 -24.90 9.81
CA PHE A 712 32.27 -25.08 8.36
C PHE A 712 32.76 -23.83 7.61
N LEU A 713 32.37 -22.63 8.05
CA LEU A 713 32.69 -21.37 7.40
C LEU A 713 34.10 -20.82 7.71
N LEU A 714 34.66 -21.12 8.88
CA LEU A 714 35.88 -20.48 9.38
C LEU A 714 37.09 -21.41 9.47
N SER A 715 36.93 -22.72 9.26
CA SER A 715 38.05 -23.67 9.28
C SER A 715 38.87 -23.59 8.00
N ALA A 716 40.17 -23.89 8.09
CA ALA A 716 41.08 -23.80 6.95
C ALA A 716 40.87 -24.93 5.94
N ASP A 717 40.30 -26.07 6.38
CA ASP A 717 39.97 -27.22 5.56
C ASP A 717 38.80 -28.02 6.17
N ARG A 718 38.18 -28.89 5.36
CA ARG A 718 37.05 -29.76 5.76
C ARG A 718 37.48 -30.98 6.59
N GLN A 719 38.78 -31.27 6.66
CA GLN A 719 39.32 -32.42 7.37
C GLN A 719 39.67 -32.11 8.84
N HIS A 720 39.94 -30.86 9.19
CA HIS A 720 40.35 -30.43 10.51
C HIS A 720 39.58 -29.17 10.94
N TYR A 721 38.40 -29.38 11.54
CA TYR A 721 37.59 -28.27 12.05
C TYR A 721 38.25 -27.60 13.25
N ALA A 722 38.24 -26.26 13.25
CA ALA A 722 38.89 -25.47 14.29
C ALA A 722 38.26 -25.74 15.68
N PRO A 723 39.07 -25.92 16.75
CA PRO A 723 38.59 -26.03 18.12
C PRO A 723 38.03 -24.70 18.61
N ALA A 724 37.22 -24.72 19.68
CA ALA A 724 36.43 -23.57 20.14
C ALA A 724 37.24 -22.26 20.32
N ARG A 725 38.45 -22.32 20.91
CA ARG A 725 39.31 -21.14 21.11
C ARG A 725 39.81 -20.55 19.79
N GLU A 726 40.25 -21.42 18.88
CA GLU A 726 40.72 -21.00 17.57
C GLU A 726 39.57 -20.46 16.72
N LEU A 727 38.41 -21.12 16.77
CA LEU A 727 37.20 -20.68 16.10
C LEU A 727 36.77 -19.28 16.56
N ALA A 728 36.80 -19.01 17.86
CA ALA A 728 36.50 -17.69 18.41
C ALA A 728 37.48 -16.61 17.93
N LEU A 729 38.78 -16.91 17.89
CA LEU A 729 39.80 -15.99 17.36
C LEU A 729 39.60 -15.72 15.86
N ARG A 730 39.34 -16.77 15.07
CA ARG A 730 39.06 -16.65 13.63
C ARG A 730 37.76 -15.86 13.39
N GLY A 731 36.73 -16.07 14.20
CA GLY A 731 35.48 -15.32 14.14
C GLY A 731 35.67 -13.84 14.49
N ALA A 732 36.44 -13.54 15.55
CA ALA A 732 36.78 -12.17 15.91
C ALA A 732 37.60 -11.46 14.82
N LEU A 733 38.56 -12.17 14.21
CA LEU A 733 39.34 -11.66 13.09
C LEU A 733 38.46 -11.40 11.86
N ALA A 734 37.58 -12.34 11.49
CA ALA A 734 36.65 -12.19 10.39
C ALA A 734 35.72 -10.98 10.59
N LEU A 735 35.16 -10.82 11.80
CA LEU A 735 34.36 -9.66 12.15
C LEU A 735 35.16 -8.35 12.05
N ALA A 736 36.38 -8.32 12.57
CA ALA A 736 37.25 -7.14 12.48
C ALA A 736 37.56 -6.78 11.02
N VAL A 737 37.87 -7.77 10.17
CA VAL A 737 38.11 -7.57 8.74
C VAL A 737 36.86 -7.03 8.05
N LEU A 738 35.67 -7.59 8.33
CA LEU A 738 34.40 -7.11 7.77
C LEU A 738 34.11 -5.67 8.18
N VAL A 739 34.20 -5.34 9.48
CA VAL A 739 33.90 -4.00 10.00
C VAL A 739 34.90 -2.97 9.49
N LEU A 740 36.21 -3.25 9.59
CA LEU A 740 37.26 -2.34 9.15
C LEU A 740 37.28 -2.20 7.62
N GLY A 741 37.19 -3.32 6.89
CA GLY A 741 37.15 -3.33 5.44
C GLY A 741 35.97 -2.54 4.91
N LEU A 742 34.77 -2.76 5.44
CA LEU A 742 33.58 -2.01 5.04
C LEU A 742 33.71 -0.52 5.40
N ALA A 743 34.24 -0.19 6.58
CA ALA A 743 34.47 1.21 6.99
C ALA A 743 35.42 1.94 6.02
N LEU A 744 36.50 1.27 5.61
CA LEU A 744 37.46 1.79 4.63
C LEU A 744 36.81 1.97 3.25
N LEU A 745 36.06 0.96 2.76
CA LEU A 745 35.39 1.01 1.46
C LEU A 745 34.35 2.13 1.38
N GLN A 746 33.64 2.38 2.48
CA GLN A 746 32.62 3.41 2.56
C GLN A 746 33.17 4.81 2.89
N ALA A 747 34.44 4.92 3.30
CA ALA A 747 35.02 6.19 3.75
C ALA A 747 34.89 7.32 2.71
N LEU A 748 35.17 7.05 1.43
CA LEU A 748 35.05 8.08 0.39
C LEU A 748 33.59 8.52 0.19
N SER A 749 32.66 7.56 0.17
CA SER A 749 31.22 7.81 -0.02
C SER A 749 30.62 8.57 1.16
N TRP A 750 31.00 8.22 2.40
CA TRP A 750 30.62 8.97 3.59
C TRP A 750 31.16 10.40 3.57
N ARG A 751 32.41 10.64 3.16
CA ARG A 751 32.94 12.01 3.01
C ARG A 751 32.11 12.84 2.03
N GLN A 752 31.74 12.26 0.90
CA GLN A 752 30.89 12.93 -0.09
C GLN A 752 29.48 13.20 0.47
N ALA A 753 28.86 12.21 1.11
CA ALA A 753 27.54 12.34 1.73
C ALA A 753 27.53 13.36 2.90
N LEU A 754 28.64 13.46 3.64
CA LEU A 754 28.86 14.47 4.69
C LEU A 754 28.97 15.89 4.14
N ARG A 755 29.67 16.07 3.02
CA ARG A 755 29.83 17.37 2.36
C ARG A 755 28.55 17.86 1.67
N ALA A 756 27.80 16.98 1.00
CA ALA A 756 26.58 17.34 0.28
C ALA A 756 25.39 17.74 1.17
N GLY A 757 25.53 17.65 2.50
CA GLY A 757 24.50 18.04 3.47
C GLY A 757 24.82 19.32 4.26
N LYS A 758 25.96 19.97 3.98
CA LYS A 758 26.21 21.36 4.34
C LYS A 758 25.78 22.23 3.16
#